data_AF-A0A2V2LL83-F1
#
_entry.id   AF-A0A2V2LL83-F1
#
_cell.length_a   1.000
_cell.length_b   1.000
_cell.length_c   1.000
_cell.angle_alpha   90.00
_cell.angle_beta   90.00
_cell.angle_gamma   90.00
#
_symmetry.space_group_name_H-M   'P 1'
#
loop_
_entity.id
_entity.type
_entity.pdbx_description
1 polymer ?
#
loop_
_entity_poly.entity_id
_entity_poly.type
_entity_poly.pdbx_seq_one_letter_code
_entity_poly.pdbx_strand_id
1 'polypeptide(L)'
;MTGTTVFEAEHMYRAGGFAVVHGTEASGGKLAKLACGSVGSLYDTYYGPAGTFDLTVHAQDEMDGCSTIDVYVDGRKVGSVRLDQPSNEVGSDHGGFDAFTLTNLDIPSGACIELRAMRDGGEYVRIDKITMEPSADPDDAPGSCGAGTVTLIDENFDHGGIHDIDAIKRDGNWKVNCDALFTNGCNDGVLKFAPVELSGQTEAALSFRIKTPCIDPFETSDYLKIVLVVDGEPTVLDVFRRDGHEFKGSVSGMTFGEHYTDLSYAMIDLPEGAQSVTLKFISSISARNEIIKIDDVKLTATGDACDDCPEGFTKISFDDLPRGTVVSDQYEGVTITAIANGFNKNNVFVIEAEDFDHLDGVHVEHNWAASGNAHVKAGSHGSISTTFTGDSDTYKIAIDVQDECDGKGIVEVLVNGSVVGTFEVRGKEGESGWTSGRDWGGKFSTFTLPNAIDIASGDTVKIVYRDPNGGELGRIDKVSFIDQTPDNAAMIFDTDNISGGDHDLAVGDGNVLIISEDGDSSDPDDNAKGGSVCFDFDNPVDVASIVVIDTEEGGKINAYDADGNLIGTVDVPHLQDNTKATVDLDFEGVAKLEVVLNGSGAVDDLCYDKDGPNGGNDPMNASIAGRYFCDDNFSNTDTAGDPAVVGALVELLDAAGNVIATQRTGDDGEYLFEGLAAGDYSVRFAADPDGDGKIFVTQNAGIDDTIDSDVDTVTGTTGTITLAAGEASTDNDAGIVDPRTAQLGDTLFVDANRDGRQNDAANAVAAGVTVSLLDASLNVIDTTVTGIDGTYLFDGLAKGTYYVDFDDVAGFDFTTAFVGDTAGDSNVDAAGLSDEITLAIGESNLTIDAGLVRENTAPDAVDDNGKVCANELLAIDVLANDSDPENDPLAVTQLAGQSIADGETISIDGTATVNGSSFAFTGLQATLTGGVVTFDGESAFEGLDIGEEATVTLSYTIDDGEAGSASADIDLTFCGVAETIEELAASLPAGLIGYSIINNYASGNSAESYDIVFSGTGDARFDGLTVTDAYCASALEATEVFPTVLSGELKPLTAAVAGELFGTGQNGEAAGDNLDLISWIINQDFEGQTSGAGGTFTQADIQSAIWGLTDNFLFNTGGNNARALEIYDAAINAPDSEGFVSGPGGKAVFYLDPVGDVPDREQPFIFAVEFDDYDCLC
;
A
#
# COMPACT_ATOMS: atom_id res chain seq x y z
N MET A 1 35.33 -7.57 -28.84
CA MET A 1 36.74 -7.24 -29.19
C MET A 1 37.66 -8.41 -28.82
N THR A 2 38.21 -9.13 -29.80
CA THR A 2 38.94 -10.40 -29.61
C THR A 2 40.43 -10.22 -29.26
N GLY A 3 40.75 -9.58 -28.14
CA GLY A 3 42.14 -9.31 -27.75
C GLY A 3 42.64 -10.16 -26.58
N THR A 4 43.43 -11.21 -26.84
CA THR A 4 44.19 -11.94 -25.79
C THR A 4 45.06 -10.97 -24.98
N THR A 5 44.82 -10.90 -23.66
CA THR A 5 45.68 -10.15 -22.73
C THR A 5 46.84 -11.03 -22.30
N VAL A 6 48.08 -10.50 -22.34
CA VAL A 6 49.30 -11.25 -21.99
C VAL A 6 50.05 -10.57 -20.86
N PHE A 7 50.30 -11.30 -19.77
CA PHE A 7 51.21 -10.92 -18.70
C PHE A 7 52.49 -11.75 -18.80
N GLU A 8 53.59 -11.11 -19.21
CA GLU A 8 54.91 -11.74 -19.17
C GLU A 8 55.34 -11.90 -17.71
N ALA A 9 55.65 -13.12 -17.27
CA ALA A 9 55.87 -13.43 -15.85
C ALA A 9 57.10 -12.72 -15.28
N GLU A 10 58.09 -12.38 -16.11
CA GLU A 10 59.26 -11.60 -15.72
C GLU A 10 58.94 -10.12 -15.45
N HIS A 11 57.80 -9.61 -15.92
CA HIS A 11 57.34 -8.23 -15.73
C HIS A 11 56.38 -8.05 -14.54
N MET A 12 55.74 -9.13 -14.07
CA MET A 12 54.89 -9.10 -12.87
C MET A 12 55.67 -8.72 -11.61
N TYR A 13 54.99 -8.10 -10.65
CA TYR A 13 55.55 -7.80 -9.33
C TYR A 13 55.84 -9.09 -8.56
N ARG A 14 57.00 -9.14 -7.90
CA ARG A 14 57.49 -10.34 -7.19
C ARG A 14 57.41 -10.14 -5.68
N ALA A 15 56.52 -10.86 -5.00
CA ALA A 15 56.46 -10.95 -3.54
C ALA A 15 57.22 -12.19 -3.04
N GLY A 16 58.53 -12.21 -3.26
CA GLY A 16 59.46 -13.21 -2.71
C GLY A 16 59.53 -14.54 -3.47
N GLY A 17 60.70 -15.19 -3.44
CA GLY A 17 60.95 -16.51 -4.04
C GLY A 17 61.32 -16.52 -5.52
N PHE A 18 60.69 -15.72 -6.38
CA PHE A 18 60.95 -15.73 -7.83
C PHE A 18 62.16 -14.90 -8.26
N ALA A 19 62.90 -15.39 -9.25
CA ALA A 19 64.00 -14.72 -9.95
C ALA A 19 63.82 -14.84 -11.47
N VAL A 20 64.20 -13.79 -12.20
CA VAL A 20 64.16 -13.80 -13.68
C VAL A 20 65.42 -14.44 -14.22
N VAL A 21 65.27 -15.45 -15.09
CA VAL A 21 66.36 -16.16 -15.75
C VAL A 21 66.20 -16.14 -17.26
N HIS A 22 67.26 -16.48 -17.99
CA HIS A 22 67.25 -16.54 -19.45
C HIS A 22 66.77 -17.92 -19.90
N GLY A 23 65.78 -17.97 -20.79
CA GLY A 23 65.29 -19.19 -21.43
C GLY A 23 65.05 -18.93 -22.91
N THR A 24 65.63 -19.75 -23.79
CA THR A 24 65.59 -19.48 -25.24
C THR A 24 64.22 -19.69 -25.88
N GLU A 25 63.36 -20.50 -25.26
CA GLU A 25 62.01 -20.82 -25.73
C GLU A 25 60.93 -19.93 -25.08
N ALA A 26 61.31 -19.09 -24.11
CA ALA A 26 60.41 -18.18 -23.40
C ALA A 26 59.98 -16.99 -24.27
N SER A 27 58.75 -16.49 -24.13
CA SER A 27 58.34 -15.23 -24.76
C SER A 27 59.27 -14.10 -24.31
N GLY A 28 59.82 -13.34 -25.26
CA GLY A 28 60.82 -12.31 -24.95
C GLY A 28 62.19 -12.80 -24.45
N GLY A 29 62.42 -14.13 -24.36
CA GLY A 29 63.70 -14.76 -24.02
C GLY A 29 64.03 -14.82 -22.52
N LYS A 30 63.04 -14.59 -21.65
CA LYS A 30 63.19 -14.61 -20.18
C LYS A 30 61.97 -15.23 -19.53
N LEU A 31 62.14 -15.82 -18.35
CA LEU A 31 61.05 -16.45 -17.58
C LEU A 31 61.22 -16.18 -16.08
N ALA A 32 60.14 -16.34 -15.32
CA ALA A 32 60.15 -16.29 -13.86
C ALA A 32 60.38 -17.67 -13.24
N LYS A 33 61.50 -17.85 -12.54
CA LYS A 33 61.89 -19.11 -11.88
C LYS A 33 61.88 -18.97 -10.36
N LEU A 34 61.23 -19.89 -9.66
CA LEU A 34 61.27 -19.94 -8.19
C LEU A 34 62.67 -20.36 -7.70
N ALA A 35 63.45 -19.41 -7.17
CA ALA A 35 64.85 -19.57 -6.79
C ALA A 35 65.02 -19.77 -5.27
N CYS A 36 65.49 -20.95 -4.87
CA CYS A 36 65.83 -21.36 -3.49
C CYS A 36 64.90 -20.81 -2.39
N GLY A 37 63.70 -21.38 -2.32
CA GLY A 37 62.68 -21.27 -1.28
C GLY A 37 61.57 -22.30 -1.58
N SER A 38 60.72 -22.63 -0.60
CA SER A 38 59.61 -23.58 -0.79
C SER A 38 58.35 -22.91 -1.36
N VAL A 39 58.25 -21.58 -1.32
CA VAL A 39 57.06 -20.81 -1.76
C VAL A 39 57.50 -19.45 -2.32
N GLY A 40 56.78 -18.91 -3.30
CA GLY A 40 56.93 -17.54 -3.78
C GLY A 40 55.68 -17.07 -4.52
N SER A 41 55.52 -15.77 -4.73
CA SER A 41 54.40 -15.24 -5.54
C SER A 41 54.77 -14.17 -6.56
N LEU A 42 54.01 -14.19 -7.66
CA LEU A 42 53.98 -13.19 -8.73
C LEU A 42 52.60 -12.55 -8.72
N TYR A 43 52.51 -11.23 -8.85
CA TYR A 43 51.21 -10.57 -8.99
C TYR A 43 51.29 -9.37 -9.91
N ASP A 44 50.17 -9.05 -10.56
CA ASP A 44 50.01 -7.82 -11.32
C ASP A 44 48.54 -7.39 -11.31
N THR A 45 48.28 -6.14 -11.69
CA THR A 45 46.92 -5.61 -11.78
C THR A 45 46.42 -5.72 -13.20
N TYR A 46 45.23 -6.28 -13.37
CA TYR A 46 44.53 -6.28 -14.65
C TYR A 46 43.84 -4.93 -14.87
N TYR A 47 44.14 -4.27 -15.97
CA TYR A 47 43.56 -2.96 -16.34
C TYR A 47 42.66 -3.03 -17.58
N GLY A 48 42.29 -4.23 -18.02
CA GLY A 48 41.34 -4.44 -19.13
C GLY A 48 39.89 -4.40 -18.65
N PRO A 49 38.91 -4.51 -19.56
CA PRO A 49 37.49 -4.55 -19.23
C PRO A 49 37.17 -5.78 -18.38
N ALA A 50 36.21 -5.63 -17.44
CA ALA A 50 35.72 -6.78 -16.68
C ALA A 50 35.09 -7.82 -17.64
N GLY A 51 35.19 -9.10 -17.30
CA GLY A 51 34.58 -10.17 -18.10
C GLY A 51 35.02 -11.55 -17.67
N THR A 52 34.53 -12.56 -18.40
CA THR A 52 34.84 -13.98 -18.21
C THR A 52 36.01 -14.38 -19.08
N PHE A 53 37.08 -14.88 -18.47
CA PHE A 53 38.32 -15.20 -19.17
C PHE A 53 38.77 -16.63 -18.94
N ASP A 54 39.29 -17.24 -20.00
CA ASP A 54 40.13 -18.42 -19.92
C ASP A 54 41.57 -17.98 -19.60
N LEU A 55 41.99 -18.21 -18.35
CA LEU A 55 43.33 -17.87 -17.88
C LEU A 55 44.27 -19.06 -18.05
N THR A 56 45.22 -18.93 -18.97
CA THR A 56 46.22 -19.95 -19.26
C THR A 56 47.57 -19.59 -18.68
N VAL A 57 48.09 -20.44 -17.80
CA VAL A 57 49.46 -20.35 -17.25
C VAL A 57 50.39 -21.18 -18.13
N HIS A 58 51.41 -20.54 -18.71
CA HIS A 58 52.44 -21.22 -19.50
C HIS A 58 53.64 -21.53 -18.61
N ALA A 59 53.79 -22.79 -18.20
CA ALA A 59 54.81 -23.22 -17.23
C ALA A 59 55.52 -24.50 -17.68
N GLN A 60 56.76 -24.71 -17.21
CA GLN A 60 57.51 -25.95 -17.51
C GLN A 60 57.12 -27.05 -16.50
N ASP A 61 56.67 -28.19 -17.00
CA ASP A 61 56.30 -29.38 -16.23
C ASP A 61 57.33 -30.51 -16.47
N GLU A 62 58.06 -30.93 -15.43
CA GLU A 62 59.21 -31.85 -15.53
C GLU A 62 59.06 -33.14 -14.70
N MET A 63 59.84 -34.17 -15.06
CA MET A 63 59.65 -35.55 -14.58
C MET A 63 59.99 -35.85 -13.10
N ASP A 64 60.32 -34.88 -12.25
CA ASP A 64 60.89 -35.12 -10.92
C ASP A 64 60.18 -34.45 -9.71
N GLY A 65 58.94 -33.96 -9.87
CA GLY A 65 58.14 -33.46 -8.73
C GLY A 65 56.63 -33.26 -9.02
N CYS A 66 55.96 -32.61 -8.08
CA CYS A 66 54.54 -32.22 -8.07
C CYS A 66 54.40 -30.80 -7.50
N SER A 67 55.13 -29.83 -8.06
CA SER A 67 55.00 -28.44 -7.63
C SER A 67 53.63 -27.88 -8.01
N THR A 68 53.13 -26.92 -7.23
CA THR A 68 51.81 -26.32 -7.46
C THR A 68 51.91 -24.82 -7.69
N ILE A 69 51.00 -24.30 -8.51
CA ILE A 69 50.79 -22.86 -8.72
C ILE A 69 49.31 -22.59 -8.44
N ASP A 70 49.02 -21.92 -7.33
CA ASP A 70 47.68 -21.46 -7.00
C ASP A 70 47.43 -20.08 -7.62
N VAL A 71 46.31 -19.91 -8.31
CA VAL A 71 45.91 -18.66 -8.95
C VAL A 71 44.89 -17.96 -8.05
N TYR A 72 45.09 -16.67 -7.82
CA TYR A 72 44.21 -15.81 -7.04
C TYR A 72 43.78 -14.59 -7.86
N VAL A 73 42.53 -14.17 -7.69
CA VAL A 73 41.95 -12.92 -8.20
C VAL A 73 41.44 -12.13 -7.00
N ASP A 74 41.95 -10.92 -6.79
CA ASP A 74 41.65 -10.06 -5.62
C ASP A 74 41.79 -10.76 -4.25
N GLY A 75 42.74 -11.69 -4.16
CA GLY A 75 43.02 -12.45 -2.95
C GLY A 75 42.12 -13.68 -2.72
N ARG A 76 41.14 -13.94 -3.60
CA ARG A 76 40.36 -15.19 -3.65
C ARG A 76 41.07 -16.21 -4.54
N LYS A 77 41.25 -17.46 -4.08
CA LYS A 77 41.83 -18.54 -4.89
C LYS A 77 40.83 -19.01 -5.94
N VAL A 78 41.17 -18.92 -7.21
CA VAL A 78 40.29 -19.29 -8.36
C VAL A 78 40.67 -20.62 -9.01
N GLY A 79 41.88 -21.12 -8.75
CA GLY A 79 42.29 -22.45 -9.23
C GLY A 79 43.70 -22.84 -8.82
N SER A 80 44.09 -24.06 -9.19
CA SER A 80 45.42 -24.60 -8.96
C SER A 80 45.91 -25.33 -10.19
N VAL A 81 47.12 -25.01 -10.62
CA VAL A 81 47.88 -25.78 -11.61
C VAL A 81 48.82 -26.70 -10.87
N ARG A 82 48.82 -27.98 -11.25
CA ARG A 82 49.78 -28.97 -10.77
C ARG A 82 50.69 -29.35 -11.92
N LEU A 83 51.99 -29.26 -11.68
CA LEU A 83 53.01 -29.69 -12.62
C LEU A 83 53.28 -31.17 -12.30
N ASP A 84 52.69 -32.08 -13.09
CA ASP A 84 52.78 -33.53 -12.86
C ASP A 84 52.83 -34.40 -14.13
N GLN A 85 52.98 -33.79 -15.30
CA GLN A 85 53.01 -34.46 -16.60
C GLN A 85 54.37 -35.12 -16.86
N PRO A 86 54.39 -36.33 -17.47
CA PRO A 86 55.63 -37.00 -17.84
C PRO A 86 56.20 -36.46 -19.17
N SER A 87 56.69 -35.21 -19.18
CA SER A 87 57.47 -34.68 -20.30
C SER A 87 58.91 -35.24 -20.25
N ASN A 88 59.56 -35.36 -21.40
CA ASN A 88 60.79 -36.16 -21.60
C ASN A 88 62.11 -35.44 -21.30
N GLU A 89 62.09 -34.28 -20.63
CA GLU A 89 63.27 -33.45 -20.41
C GLU A 89 63.63 -33.27 -18.93
N VAL A 90 64.95 -33.15 -18.66
CA VAL A 90 65.49 -33.00 -17.30
C VAL A 90 66.00 -31.57 -17.11
N GLY A 91 65.36 -30.81 -16.22
CA GLY A 91 65.92 -29.66 -15.49
C GLY A 91 66.64 -28.59 -16.29
N SER A 92 66.05 -28.04 -17.36
CA SER A 92 66.67 -26.97 -18.17
C SER A 92 65.83 -25.70 -18.21
N ASP A 93 66.46 -24.53 -17.98
CA ASP A 93 65.82 -23.21 -18.17
C ASP A 93 65.50 -22.90 -19.65
N HIS A 94 65.81 -23.82 -20.57
CA HIS A 94 65.63 -23.70 -22.02
C HIS A 94 64.66 -24.75 -22.59
N GLY A 95 63.89 -25.43 -21.74
CA GLY A 95 62.87 -26.41 -22.16
C GLY A 95 61.58 -25.76 -22.69
N GLY A 96 60.71 -26.57 -23.30
CA GLY A 96 59.37 -26.16 -23.72
C GLY A 96 58.43 -25.88 -22.54
N PHE A 97 57.32 -25.20 -22.81
CA PHE A 97 56.28 -24.87 -21.84
C PHE A 97 55.00 -25.64 -22.15
N ASP A 98 54.36 -26.14 -21.11
CA ASP A 98 53.00 -26.64 -21.16
C ASP A 98 52.03 -25.53 -20.77
N ALA A 99 50.82 -25.59 -21.32
CA ALA A 99 49.77 -24.61 -21.10
C ALA A 99 48.70 -25.23 -20.19
N PHE A 100 48.41 -24.55 -19.08
CA PHE A 100 47.42 -24.96 -18.11
C PHE A 100 46.33 -23.89 -18.02
N THR A 101 45.15 -24.21 -18.56
CA THR A 101 44.02 -23.28 -18.65
C THR A 101 43.05 -23.50 -17.50
N LEU A 102 42.74 -22.42 -16.78
CA LEU A 102 41.59 -22.30 -15.90
C LEU A 102 40.51 -21.56 -16.68
N THR A 103 39.39 -22.21 -16.93
CA THR A 103 38.35 -21.68 -17.80
C THR A 103 37.30 -20.90 -17.03
N ASN A 104 36.62 -19.97 -17.71
CA ASN A 104 35.47 -19.23 -17.19
C ASN A 104 35.72 -18.51 -15.85
N LEU A 105 36.82 -17.76 -15.77
CA LEU A 105 37.13 -16.97 -14.58
C LEU A 105 36.59 -15.55 -14.73
N ASP A 106 35.74 -15.13 -13.80
CA ASP A 106 35.31 -13.73 -13.68
C ASP A 106 36.46 -12.87 -13.17
N ILE A 107 36.94 -11.95 -14.00
CA ILE A 107 38.03 -11.04 -13.66
C ILE A 107 37.53 -9.61 -13.80
N PRO A 108 37.33 -8.87 -12.68
CA PRO A 108 36.93 -7.48 -12.75
C PRO A 108 38.07 -6.58 -13.23
N SER A 109 37.71 -5.44 -13.82
CA SER A 109 38.69 -4.40 -14.15
C SER A 109 39.35 -3.88 -12.87
N GLY A 110 40.68 -3.80 -12.85
CA GLY A 110 41.45 -3.42 -11.67
C GLY A 110 41.81 -4.58 -10.74
N ALA A 111 41.42 -5.83 -11.05
CA ALA A 111 41.70 -6.98 -10.20
C ALA A 111 43.20 -7.25 -10.05
N CYS A 112 43.62 -7.65 -8.85
CA CYS A 112 44.95 -8.17 -8.57
C CYS A 112 45.02 -9.67 -8.90
N ILE A 113 45.75 -10.02 -9.96
CA ILE A 113 46.03 -11.41 -10.33
C ILE A 113 47.29 -11.85 -9.61
N GLU A 114 47.21 -12.81 -8.71
CA GLU A 114 48.34 -13.35 -7.95
C GLU A 114 48.53 -14.86 -8.19
N LEU A 115 49.72 -15.26 -8.64
CA LEU A 115 50.18 -16.64 -8.66
C LEU A 115 51.01 -16.95 -7.42
N ARG A 116 50.57 -17.90 -6.60
CA ARG A 116 51.33 -18.42 -5.44
C ARG A 116 51.84 -19.81 -5.74
N ALA A 117 53.15 -19.93 -5.93
CA ALA A 117 53.79 -21.18 -6.28
C ALA A 117 54.44 -21.85 -5.07
N MET A 118 54.32 -23.18 -4.98
CA MET A 118 54.99 -24.00 -3.97
C MET A 118 55.88 -25.05 -4.63
N ARG A 119 57.15 -25.09 -4.22
CA ARG A 119 58.16 -26.04 -4.68
C ARG A 119 58.24 -27.24 -3.74
N ASP A 120 58.09 -28.44 -4.27
CA ASP A 120 58.11 -29.68 -3.47
C ASP A 120 59.52 -30.30 -3.31
N GLY A 121 60.54 -29.68 -3.90
CA GLY A 121 61.96 -29.98 -3.69
C GLY A 121 62.60 -30.87 -4.76
N GLY A 122 61.80 -31.50 -5.62
CA GLY A 122 62.27 -32.21 -6.82
C GLY A 122 62.21 -31.31 -8.05
N GLU A 123 61.06 -30.71 -8.29
CA GLU A 123 60.77 -29.92 -9.49
C GLU A 123 61.00 -28.41 -9.29
N TYR A 124 61.25 -27.66 -10.37
CA TYR A 124 61.33 -26.19 -10.35
C TYR A 124 60.11 -25.56 -11.01
N VAL A 125 59.41 -24.68 -10.28
CA VAL A 125 58.39 -23.80 -10.88
C VAL A 125 59.05 -22.74 -11.75
N ARG A 126 58.76 -22.78 -13.05
CA ARG A 126 59.20 -21.83 -14.08
C ARG A 126 58.00 -21.44 -14.93
N ILE A 127 57.71 -20.15 -14.97
CA ILE A 127 56.53 -19.58 -15.62
C ILE A 127 57.02 -18.59 -16.67
N ASP A 128 56.55 -18.76 -17.90
CA ASP A 128 56.84 -17.88 -19.04
C ASP A 128 55.93 -16.65 -18.98
N LYS A 129 54.63 -16.90 -19.13
CA LYS A 129 53.59 -15.89 -19.21
C LYS A 129 52.26 -16.43 -18.72
N ILE A 130 51.34 -15.51 -18.49
CA ILE A 130 49.92 -15.79 -18.34
C ILE A 130 49.23 -15.16 -19.55
N THR A 131 48.37 -15.91 -20.21
CA THR A 131 47.48 -15.39 -21.25
C THR A 131 46.06 -15.48 -20.76
N MET A 132 45.30 -14.41 -20.93
CA MET A 132 43.87 -14.36 -20.66
C MET A 132 43.17 -14.09 -21.97
N GLU A 133 42.41 -15.06 -22.43
CA GLU A 133 41.56 -14.93 -23.60
C GLU A 133 40.15 -14.74 -23.08
N PRO A 134 39.35 -13.80 -23.63
CA PRO A 134 37.92 -13.84 -23.41
C PRO A 134 37.47 -15.28 -23.67
N SER A 135 36.80 -15.90 -22.70
CA SER A 135 36.30 -17.26 -22.91
C SER A 135 35.42 -17.24 -24.15
N ALA A 136 35.50 -18.27 -24.99
CA ALA A 136 34.52 -18.42 -26.07
C ALA A 136 33.17 -18.59 -25.38
N ASP A 137 32.36 -17.57 -25.53
CA ASP A 137 31.19 -17.34 -24.72
C ASP A 137 30.15 -18.47 -24.93
N PRO A 138 29.75 -19.21 -23.88
CA PRO A 138 28.52 -19.99 -23.92
C PRO A 138 27.27 -19.09 -23.88
N ASP A 139 27.44 -17.78 -23.61
CA ASP A 139 26.38 -16.79 -23.41
C ASP A 139 26.40 -15.63 -24.46
N ASP A 140 27.10 -15.75 -25.61
CA ASP A 140 26.93 -14.84 -26.77
C ASP A 140 25.82 -15.38 -27.73
N ALA A 141 24.79 -16.02 -27.17
CA ALA A 141 23.46 -16.10 -27.77
C ALA A 141 22.54 -15.20 -26.93
N PRO A 142 21.81 -14.24 -27.51
CA PRO A 142 20.75 -13.56 -26.77
C PRO A 142 19.69 -14.61 -26.40
N GLY A 143 19.45 -14.78 -25.10
CA GLY A 143 18.50 -15.74 -24.56
C GLY A 143 19.09 -17.10 -24.13
N SER A 144 19.94 -17.10 -23.10
CA SER A 144 20.23 -18.30 -22.30
C SER A 144 19.34 -18.26 -21.05
N CYS A 145 18.14 -18.85 -21.15
CA CYS A 145 17.36 -19.24 -19.98
C CYS A 145 18.23 -20.18 -19.14
N GLY A 146 18.41 -19.87 -17.85
CA GLY A 146 19.13 -20.70 -16.89
C GLY A 146 18.39 -22.00 -16.59
N ALA A 147 18.29 -22.89 -17.57
CA ALA A 147 17.71 -24.22 -17.48
C ALA A 147 18.68 -25.18 -16.77
N GLY A 148 18.68 -25.11 -15.45
CA GLY A 148 19.45 -26.03 -14.62
C GLY A 148 19.17 -25.89 -13.14
N THR A 149 19.42 -26.97 -12.39
CA THR A 149 19.50 -26.90 -10.93
C THR A 149 20.77 -26.14 -10.53
N VAL A 150 20.63 -24.90 -10.08
CA VAL A 150 21.73 -24.07 -9.56
C VAL A 150 21.89 -24.35 -8.06
N THR A 151 23.12 -24.58 -7.60
CA THR A 151 23.41 -24.67 -6.16
C THR A 151 23.70 -23.27 -5.63
N LEU A 152 22.77 -22.74 -4.83
CA LEU A 152 22.80 -21.39 -4.27
C LEU A 152 23.62 -21.32 -2.97
N ILE A 153 23.59 -22.38 -2.16
CA ILE A 153 24.38 -22.53 -0.94
C ILE A 153 24.90 -23.96 -0.90
N ASP A 154 26.18 -24.16 -0.64
CA ASP A 154 26.79 -25.47 -0.36
C ASP A 154 27.87 -25.31 0.72
N GLU A 155 27.47 -25.50 1.98
CA GLU A 155 28.29 -25.22 3.15
C GLU A 155 28.36 -26.43 4.08
N ASN A 156 29.56 -27.02 4.19
CA ASN A 156 29.87 -28.18 5.02
C ASN A 156 30.64 -27.82 6.32
N PHE A 157 30.85 -26.52 6.58
CA PHE A 157 31.46 -25.96 7.79
C PHE A 157 32.83 -26.54 8.19
N ASP A 158 33.66 -26.99 7.23
CA ASP A 158 34.96 -27.65 7.45
C ASP A 158 36.17 -26.69 7.63
N HIS A 159 35.96 -25.37 7.49
CA HIS A 159 36.99 -24.33 7.64
C HIS A 159 36.68 -23.38 8.83
N GLY A 160 37.70 -23.11 9.66
CA GLY A 160 37.78 -21.87 10.47
C GLY A 160 36.63 -21.51 11.42
N GLY A 161 36.57 -20.26 11.86
CA GLY A 161 35.45 -19.75 12.67
C GLY A 161 34.28 -19.28 11.81
N ILE A 162 33.10 -19.02 12.41
CA ILE A 162 31.88 -18.60 11.65
C ILE A 162 32.04 -17.29 10.85
N HIS A 163 33.10 -16.51 11.10
CA HIS A 163 33.41 -15.27 10.39
C HIS A 163 34.27 -15.47 9.13
N ASP A 164 34.75 -16.69 8.87
CA ASP A 164 35.53 -17.05 7.69
C ASP A 164 34.62 -17.63 6.57
N ILE A 165 33.30 -17.61 6.75
CA ILE A 165 32.30 -18.16 5.83
C ILE A 165 31.55 -17.01 5.16
N ASP A 166 31.85 -16.76 3.89
CA ASP A 166 31.36 -15.61 3.11
C ASP A 166 29.83 -15.62 2.91
N ALA A 167 29.19 -16.78 3.02
CA ALA A 167 27.75 -16.97 2.87
C ALA A 167 26.91 -16.46 4.06
N ILE A 168 27.50 -16.16 5.23
CA ILE A 168 26.74 -15.73 6.44
C ILE A 168 26.83 -14.21 6.62
N LYS A 169 25.70 -13.50 6.48
CA LYS A 169 25.63 -12.03 6.66
C LYS A 169 25.39 -11.61 8.10
N ARG A 170 24.73 -12.44 8.92
CA ARG A 170 24.53 -12.20 10.35
C ARG A 170 24.57 -13.51 11.10
N ASP A 171 25.57 -13.67 11.97
CA ASP A 171 25.85 -14.92 12.68
C ASP A 171 24.85 -15.20 13.83
N GLY A 172 24.12 -14.19 14.31
CA GLY A 172 23.11 -14.35 15.36
C GLY A 172 23.68 -14.93 16.67
N ASN A 173 24.97 -14.71 16.95
CA ASN A 173 25.76 -15.38 18.01
C ASN A 173 25.97 -16.89 17.85
N TRP A 174 25.51 -17.52 16.77
CA TRP A 174 25.84 -18.90 16.44
C TRP A 174 27.36 -19.06 16.26
N LYS A 175 27.85 -20.30 16.38
CA LYS A 175 29.29 -20.61 16.25
C LYS A 175 29.51 -21.86 15.40
N VAL A 176 30.68 -22.00 14.81
CA VAL A 176 31.12 -23.25 14.18
C VAL A 176 32.00 -23.99 15.19
N ASN A 177 31.72 -25.28 15.43
CA ASN A 177 32.51 -26.11 16.33
C ASN A 177 32.45 -27.61 15.97
N CYS A 178 33.63 -28.18 15.68
CA CYS A 178 33.82 -29.54 15.18
C CYS A 178 33.00 -29.78 13.91
N ASP A 179 33.32 -29.01 12.87
CA ASP A 179 32.80 -29.16 11.51
C ASP A 179 31.26 -29.16 11.48
N ALA A 180 30.66 -28.24 12.25
CA ALA A 180 29.20 -28.07 12.32
C ALA A 180 28.85 -26.71 12.92
N LEU A 181 27.81 -26.11 12.39
CA LEU A 181 27.14 -24.95 12.96
C LEU A 181 26.45 -25.33 14.28
N PHE A 182 26.54 -24.46 15.29
CA PHE A 182 26.18 -24.73 16.67
C PHE A 182 25.39 -23.57 17.29
N THR A 183 24.28 -23.90 17.95
CA THR A 183 23.50 -23.00 18.82
C THR A 183 23.23 -23.65 20.18
N ASN A 184 23.13 -22.82 21.21
CA ASN A 184 22.63 -23.15 22.54
C ASN A 184 21.96 -21.92 23.14
N GLY A 185 21.36 -22.00 24.33
CA GLY A 185 20.69 -20.86 24.96
C GLY A 185 21.59 -19.69 25.42
N CYS A 186 22.84 -19.60 24.93
CA CYS A 186 23.66 -18.38 24.99
C CYS A 186 24.23 -17.96 23.64
N ASN A 187 24.03 -18.77 22.61
CA ASN A 187 24.43 -18.58 21.23
C ASN A 187 23.18 -18.83 20.37
N ASP A 188 22.08 -18.17 20.71
CA ASP A 188 20.78 -18.27 20.07
C ASP A 188 20.36 -16.94 19.42
N GLY A 189 19.43 -17.03 18.47
CA GLY A 189 19.01 -15.90 17.66
C GLY A 189 18.88 -16.25 16.19
N VAL A 190 18.83 -15.21 15.36
CA VAL A 190 18.61 -15.33 13.90
C VAL A 190 19.95 -15.43 13.18
N LEU A 191 20.25 -16.61 12.65
CA LEU A 191 21.29 -16.81 11.66
C LEU A 191 20.72 -16.52 10.27
N LYS A 192 21.36 -15.62 9.52
CA LYS A 192 20.93 -15.19 8.18
C LYS A 192 22.06 -15.39 7.17
N PHE A 193 21.77 -16.14 6.10
CA PHE A 193 22.64 -16.27 4.93
C PHE A 193 22.54 -15.04 4.02
N ALA A 194 23.49 -14.88 3.10
CA ALA A 194 23.44 -13.86 2.06
C ALA A 194 22.22 -14.10 1.14
N PRO A 195 21.57 -13.03 0.64
CA PRO A 195 20.68 -13.16 -0.51
C PRO A 195 21.46 -13.77 -1.67
N VAL A 196 20.82 -14.68 -2.38
CA VAL A 196 21.32 -15.25 -3.62
C VAL A 196 20.32 -14.88 -4.71
N GLU A 197 20.83 -14.25 -5.77
CA GLU A 197 20.02 -13.86 -6.93
C GLU A 197 19.53 -15.11 -7.68
N LEU A 198 18.32 -15.00 -8.22
CA LEU A 198 17.65 -16.01 -9.04
C LEU A 198 17.55 -15.48 -10.47
N SER A 199 17.68 -16.38 -11.44
CA SER A 199 17.68 -16.09 -12.87
C SER A 199 16.72 -17.04 -13.59
N GLY A 200 15.43 -16.93 -13.26
CA GLY A 200 14.36 -17.72 -13.90
C GLY A 200 14.07 -19.08 -13.26
N GLN A 201 14.59 -19.38 -12.06
CA GLN A 201 14.24 -20.61 -11.35
C GLN A 201 12.86 -20.51 -10.66
N THR A 202 12.05 -21.57 -10.78
CA THR A 202 10.65 -21.63 -10.32
C THR A 202 10.48 -22.44 -9.03
N GLU A 203 11.46 -23.26 -8.67
CA GLU A 203 11.44 -24.06 -7.45
C GLU A 203 12.76 -23.99 -6.67
N ALA A 204 12.71 -24.16 -5.35
CA ALA A 204 13.88 -24.32 -4.49
C ALA A 204 13.86 -25.63 -3.71
N ALA A 205 15.04 -26.18 -3.42
CA ALA A 205 15.22 -27.33 -2.54
C ALA A 205 16.30 -27.07 -1.49
N LEU A 206 15.98 -27.34 -0.22
CA LEU A 206 16.88 -27.18 0.93
C LEU A 206 17.17 -28.54 1.54
N SER A 207 18.44 -28.85 1.76
CA SER A 207 18.87 -30.01 2.56
C SER A 207 19.94 -29.63 3.58
N PHE A 208 19.92 -30.28 4.73
CA PHE A 208 20.94 -30.14 5.76
C PHE A 208 20.87 -31.30 6.76
N ARG A 209 21.93 -31.50 7.51
CA ARG A 209 22.00 -32.49 8.59
C ARG A 209 21.84 -31.81 9.93
N ILE A 210 21.07 -32.41 10.82
CA ILE A 210 20.81 -31.84 12.14
C ILE A 210 20.86 -32.89 13.25
N LYS A 211 21.32 -32.50 14.44
CA LYS A 211 21.22 -33.30 15.66
C LYS A 211 21.10 -32.45 16.91
N THR A 212 20.61 -33.06 17.97
CA THR A 212 20.72 -32.56 19.35
C THR A 212 21.38 -33.59 20.26
N PRO A 213 22.65 -33.42 20.70
CA PRO A 213 23.40 -34.45 21.43
C PRO A 213 22.77 -34.97 22.74
N CYS A 214 21.83 -34.22 23.33
CA CYS A 214 21.06 -34.65 24.50
C CYS A 214 19.76 -33.85 24.52
N ILE A 215 18.61 -34.53 24.51
CA ILE A 215 17.30 -33.88 24.43
C ILE A 215 16.68 -33.53 25.79
N ASP A 216 17.04 -34.26 26.84
CA ASP A 216 16.51 -34.04 28.19
C ASP A 216 16.59 -32.59 28.71
N PRO A 217 17.63 -31.80 28.37
CA PRO A 217 17.74 -30.40 28.72
C PRO A 217 16.61 -29.50 28.20
N PHE A 218 16.08 -29.71 27.00
CA PHE A 218 15.20 -28.75 26.32
C PHE A 218 13.83 -28.61 26.96
N GLU A 219 13.36 -27.41 27.20
CA GLU A 219 12.00 -27.16 27.65
C GLU A 219 10.98 -27.22 26.51
N THR A 220 9.70 -27.33 26.86
CA THR A 220 8.60 -27.33 25.88
C THR A 220 8.45 -26.01 25.12
N SER A 221 9.08 -24.94 25.60
CA SER A 221 9.09 -23.61 24.97
C SER A 221 10.18 -23.44 23.91
N ASP A 222 11.21 -24.30 23.91
CA ASP A 222 12.34 -24.15 23.00
C ASP A 222 11.96 -24.55 21.58
N TYR A 223 12.49 -23.82 20.60
CA TYR A 223 12.26 -24.13 19.20
C TYR A 223 13.44 -23.76 18.29
N LEU A 224 13.48 -24.45 17.15
CA LEU A 224 14.22 -24.05 15.96
C LEU A 224 13.23 -23.83 14.82
N LYS A 225 13.28 -22.66 14.19
CA LYS A 225 12.42 -22.30 13.06
C LYS A 225 13.27 -22.11 11.81
N ILE A 226 12.81 -22.66 10.69
CA ILE A 226 13.47 -22.58 9.38
C ILE A 226 12.61 -21.70 8.48
N VAL A 227 13.23 -20.68 7.87
CA VAL A 227 12.53 -19.68 7.05
C VAL A 227 13.31 -19.46 5.77
N LEU A 228 12.59 -19.49 4.65
CA LEU A 228 13.06 -19.00 3.37
C LEU A 228 12.47 -17.60 3.15
N VAL A 229 13.25 -16.65 2.65
CA VAL A 229 12.77 -15.29 2.34
C VAL A 229 12.97 -15.05 0.86
N VAL A 230 11.90 -14.84 0.12
CA VAL A 230 11.93 -14.60 -1.33
C VAL A 230 11.54 -13.15 -1.55
N ASP A 231 12.41 -12.36 -2.18
CA ASP A 231 12.21 -10.92 -2.45
C ASP A 231 11.74 -10.10 -1.24
N GLY A 232 12.29 -10.43 -0.07
CA GLY A 232 11.96 -9.77 1.20
C GLY A 232 10.81 -10.42 1.98
N GLU A 233 10.00 -11.27 1.35
CA GLU A 233 8.83 -11.91 1.96
C GLU A 233 9.15 -13.25 2.65
N PRO A 234 8.88 -13.43 3.96
CA PRO A 234 9.31 -14.62 4.71
C PRO A 234 8.30 -15.78 4.70
N THR A 235 8.71 -16.93 4.18
CA THR A 235 7.98 -18.21 4.22
C THR A 235 8.56 -19.16 5.27
N VAL A 236 7.71 -19.64 6.19
CA VAL A 236 8.12 -20.58 7.24
C VAL A 236 8.06 -22.01 6.73
N LEU A 237 9.21 -22.65 6.56
CA LEU A 237 9.28 -24.05 6.13
C LEU A 237 8.93 -25.02 7.25
N ASP A 238 9.43 -24.76 8.47
CA ASP A 238 9.07 -25.57 9.64
C ASP A 238 9.38 -24.90 10.99
N VAL A 239 8.77 -25.42 12.06
CA VAL A 239 9.08 -25.08 13.45
C VAL A 239 9.23 -26.36 14.27
N PHE A 240 10.47 -26.70 14.60
CA PHE A 240 10.82 -27.86 15.42
C PHE A 240 10.66 -27.55 16.89
N ARG A 241 9.86 -28.37 17.60
CA ARG A 241 9.71 -28.34 19.06
C ARG A 241 9.92 -29.73 19.66
N ARG A 242 10.25 -29.77 20.94
CA ARG A 242 10.40 -31.03 21.69
C ARG A 242 9.08 -31.82 21.68
N ASP A 243 9.13 -33.07 21.20
CA ASP A 243 8.05 -34.05 21.25
C ASP A 243 8.61 -35.38 21.80
N GLY A 244 8.55 -35.54 23.12
CA GLY A 244 9.13 -36.69 23.82
C GLY A 244 10.66 -36.70 23.83
N HIS A 245 11.26 -37.69 23.14
CA HIS A 245 12.71 -37.88 23.01
C HIS A 245 13.27 -37.44 21.65
N GLU A 246 12.48 -36.74 20.84
CA GLU A 246 12.91 -36.12 19.58
C GLU A 246 12.37 -34.69 19.46
N PHE A 247 12.93 -33.90 18.55
CA PHE A 247 12.29 -32.69 18.03
C PHE A 247 11.43 -33.05 16.84
N LYS A 248 10.24 -32.45 16.72
CA LYS A 248 9.31 -32.67 15.62
C LYS A 248 8.92 -31.36 14.95
N GLY A 249 9.00 -31.32 13.62
CA GLY A 249 8.54 -30.20 12.80
C GLY A 249 7.02 -30.10 12.80
N SER A 250 6.49 -28.88 12.95
CA SER A 250 5.06 -28.58 12.89
C SER A 250 4.45 -28.68 11.49
N VAL A 251 5.25 -28.51 10.43
CA VAL A 251 4.77 -28.50 9.03
C VAL A 251 5.07 -29.84 8.36
N SER A 252 6.34 -30.25 8.30
CA SER A 252 6.75 -31.48 7.62
C SER A 252 6.46 -32.76 8.43
N GLY A 253 6.36 -32.62 9.76
CA GLY A 253 6.30 -33.76 10.69
C GLY A 253 7.62 -34.53 10.83
N MET A 254 8.70 -34.10 10.17
CA MET A 254 10.03 -34.70 10.29
C MET A 254 10.55 -34.59 11.72
N THR A 255 11.39 -35.54 12.14
CA THR A 255 11.97 -35.54 13.48
C THR A 255 13.49 -35.66 13.46
N PHE A 256 14.13 -35.12 14.51
CA PHE A 256 15.56 -35.35 14.76
C PHE A 256 15.84 -35.51 16.26
N GLY A 257 16.94 -36.18 16.59
CA GLY A 257 17.30 -36.53 17.97
C GLY A 257 18.82 -36.53 18.20
N GLU A 258 19.32 -37.53 18.93
CA GLU A 258 20.72 -37.60 19.38
C GLU A 258 21.75 -37.89 18.27
N HIS A 259 21.29 -38.31 17.09
CA HIS A 259 22.11 -38.61 15.92
C HIS A 259 21.86 -37.61 14.80
N TYR A 260 22.84 -37.45 13.89
CA TYR A 260 22.63 -36.65 12.69
C TYR A 260 21.55 -37.30 11.83
N THR A 261 20.56 -36.49 11.48
CA THR A 261 19.47 -36.82 10.58
C THR A 261 19.52 -35.85 9.41
N ASP A 262 19.39 -36.39 8.20
CA ASP A 262 19.30 -35.59 6.97
C ASP A 262 17.86 -35.11 6.84
N LEU A 263 17.66 -33.80 6.80
CA LEU A 263 16.37 -33.16 6.55
C LEU A 263 16.41 -32.50 5.18
N SER A 264 15.32 -32.66 4.42
CA SER A 264 15.21 -32.12 3.07
C SER A 264 13.81 -31.57 2.81
N TYR A 265 13.74 -30.37 2.26
CA TYR A 265 12.54 -29.73 1.74
C TYR A 265 12.72 -29.63 0.22
N ALA A 266 11.90 -30.35 -0.56
CA ALA A 266 11.95 -30.35 -2.02
C ALA A 266 10.73 -29.62 -2.59
N MET A 267 10.88 -29.05 -3.79
CA MET A 267 9.82 -28.35 -4.55
C MET A 267 9.16 -27.24 -3.72
N ILE A 268 9.98 -26.33 -3.21
CA ILE A 268 9.48 -25.09 -2.58
C ILE A 268 9.17 -24.13 -3.72
N ASP A 269 7.89 -23.95 -4.03
CA ASP A 269 7.43 -23.02 -5.07
C ASP A 269 7.98 -21.62 -4.82
N LEU A 270 8.66 -21.07 -5.84
CA LEU A 270 9.04 -19.67 -5.88
C LEU A 270 7.94 -18.90 -6.65
N PRO A 271 7.58 -17.68 -6.21
CA PRO A 271 6.71 -16.81 -7.00
C PRO A 271 7.29 -16.59 -8.41
N GLU A 272 6.40 -16.48 -9.39
CA GLU A 272 6.77 -16.14 -10.77
C GLU A 272 7.56 -14.82 -10.80
N GLY A 273 8.73 -14.83 -11.44
CA GLY A 273 9.63 -13.66 -11.49
C GLY A 273 10.43 -13.40 -10.21
N ALA A 274 10.53 -14.37 -9.29
CA ALA A 274 11.33 -14.22 -8.07
C ALA A 274 12.79 -13.86 -8.40
N GLN A 275 13.31 -12.80 -7.77
CA GLN A 275 14.63 -12.24 -8.08
C GLN A 275 15.71 -12.70 -7.09
N SER A 276 15.34 -13.00 -5.85
CA SER A 276 16.31 -13.33 -4.81
C SER A 276 15.73 -14.26 -3.74
N VAL A 277 16.58 -15.12 -3.18
CA VAL A 277 16.22 -16.00 -2.06
C VAL A 277 17.24 -15.93 -0.93
N THR A 278 16.77 -15.96 0.32
CA THR A 278 17.60 -15.96 1.53
C THR A 278 17.17 -17.03 2.54
N LEU A 279 18.11 -17.84 3.02
CA LEU A 279 17.88 -18.82 4.09
C LEU A 279 18.10 -18.21 5.50
N LYS A 280 17.19 -18.53 6.44
CA LYS A 280 17.29 -18.18 7.86
C LYS A 280 17.03 -19.36 8.79
N PHE A 281 17.87 -19.51 9.81
CA PHE A 281 17.62 -20.35 10.99
C PHE A 281 17.38 -19.47 12.22
N ILE A 282 16.28 -19.71 12.93
CA ILE A 282 15.89 -18.92 14.10
C ILE A 282 15.79 -19.87 15.29
N SER A 283 16.75 -19.80 16.21
CA SER A 283 16.70 -20.55 17.48
C SER A 283 16.21 -19.65 18.62
N SER A 284 15.39 -20.24 19.48
CA SER A 284 15.07 -19.70 20.81
C SER A 284 15.17 -20.86 21.79
N ILE A 285 16.29 -20.90 22.51
CA ILE A 285 16.71 -22.00 23.37
C ILE A 285 17.05 -21.39 24.72
N SER A 286 16.57 -21.96 25.83
CA SER A 286 16.58 -21.25 27.10
C SER A 286 17.87 -21.45 27.94
N ALA A 287 18.62 -22.54 27.71
CA ALA A 287 19.79 -22.90 28.51
C ALA A 287 21.04 -23.31 27.71
N ARG A 288 22.22 -23.16 28.32
CA ARG A 288 23.54 -23.44 27.69
C ARG A 288 23.79 -24.91 27.36
N ASN A 289 23.11 -25.82 28.04
CA ASN A 289 23.24 -27.27 27.91
C ASN A 289 22.27 -27.87 26.88
N GLU A 290 21.41 -27.05 26.28
CA GLU A 290 20.57 -27.39 25.13
C GLU A 290 21.34 -27.07 23.87
N ILE A 291 21.68 -28.10 23.10
CA ILE A 291 22.57 -27.96 21.95
C ILE A 291 21.87 -28.45 20.70
N ILE A 292 21.84 -27.62 19.66
CA ILE A 292 21.51 -28.03 18.30
C ILE A 292 22.75 -27.84 17.43
N LYS A 293 23.04 -28.84 16.62
CA LYS A 293 24.10 -28.80 15.61
C LYS A 293 23.51 -29.01 14.21
N ILE A 294 23.93 -28.18 13.27
CA ILE A 294 23.53 -28.21 11.85
C ILE A 294 24.79 -28.35 11.01
N ASP A 295 24.74 -29.13 9.94
CA ASP A 295 25.88 -29.45 9.08
C ASP A 295 25.42 -29.75 7.65
N ASP A 296 26.33 -29.76 6.67
CA ASP A 296 26.07 -30.03 5.25
C ASP A 296 24.85 -29.25 4.69
N VAL A 297 24.80 -27.93 4.87
CA VAL A 297 23.69 -27.08 4.42
C VAL A 297 23.81 -26.84 2.93
N LYS A 298 22.82 -27.32 2.16
CA LYS A 298 22.73 -27.14 0.72
C LYS A 298 21.38 -26.57 0.31
N LEU A 299 21.38 -25.45 -0.40
CA LEU A 299 20.20 -24.84 -1.04
C LEU A 299 20.43 -24.86 -2.55
N THR A 300 19.48 -25.42 -3.29
CA THR A 300 19.46 -25.39 -4.75
C THR A 300 18.18 -24.70 -5.24
N ALA A 301 18.22 -24.08 -6.41
CA ALA A 301 17.03 -23.65 -7.13
C ALA A 301 17.03 -24.26 -8.52
N THR A 302 15.84 -24.58 -9.04
CA THR A 302 15.65 -25.28 -10.30
C THR A 302 14.65 -24.50 -11.13
N GLY A 303 14.98 -24.24 -12.39
CA GLY A 303 14.03 -23.80 -13.41
C GLY A 303 13.63 -24.99 -14.27
N ASP A 304 12.44 -24.95 -14.85
CA ASP A 304 12.02 -25.93 -15.85
C ASP A 304 12.95 -25.87 -17.06
N ALA A 305 13.27 -27.03 -17.63
CA ALA A 305 14.00 -27.10 -18.89
C ALA A 305 13.15 -26.45 -19.98
N CYS A 306 13.78 -25.65 -20.84
CA CYS A 306 13.12 -24.86 -21.87
C CYS A 306 12.14 -25.69 -22.71
N ASP A 307 10.85 -25.55 -22.41
CA ASP A 307 9.78 -25.85 -23.37
C ASP A 307 9.59 -24.66 -24.33
N ASP A 308 10.45 -23.64 -24.32
CA ASP A 308 10.37 -22.47 -25.20
C ASP A 308 11.64 -22.27 -26.04
N CYS A 309 11.44 -21.78 -27.27
CA CYS A 309 12.49 -21.50 -28.22
C CYS A 309 13.48 -20.42 -27.73
N PRO A 310 14.70 -20.35 -28.30
CA PRO A 310 15.62 -19.24 -28.06
C PRO A 310 14.93 -17.89 -28.28
N GLU A 311 15.32 -16.84 -27.55
CA GLU A 311 14.75 -15.50 -27.74
C GLU A 311 14.92 -15.04 -29.20
N GLY A 312 13.85 -14.50 -29.80
CA GLY A 312 13.80 -14.14 -31.22
C GLY A 312 13.37 -15.27 -32.17
N PHE A 313 13.31 -16.53 -31.70
CA PHE A 313 12.86 -17.67 -32.50
C PHE A 313 11.37 -17.95 -32.27
N THR A 314 10.67 -18.27 -33.36
CA THR A 314 9.28 -18.71 -33.39
C THR A 314 9.20 -20.22 -33.16
N LYS A 315 8.32 -20.65 -32.24
CA LYS A 315 8.03 -22.06 -31.95
C LYS A 315 6.87 -22.57 -32.79
N ILE A 316 7.03 -23.74 -33.42
CA ILE A 316 5.91 -24.55 -33.91
C ILE A 316 5.71 -25.72 -32.94
N SER A 317 4.64 -25.65 -32.14
CA SER A 317 4.16 -26.75 -31.30
C SER A 317 2.81 -27.25 -31.82
N PHE A 318 2.52 -28.54 -31.61
CA PHE A 318 1.28 -29.16 -32.07
C PHE A 318 0.24 -29.39 -30.97
N ASP A 319 0.51 -28.98 -29.73
CA ASP A 319 -0.35 -29.17 -28.55
C ASP A 319 -1.77 -28.62 -28.72
N ASP A 320 -1.91 -27.50 -29.42
CA ASP A 320 -3.20 -26.86 -29.65
C ASP A 320 -4.07 -27.57 -30.71
N LEU A 321 -3.52 -28.57 -31.41
CA LEU A 321 -4.25 -29.30 -32.44
C LEU A 321 -4.89 -30.58 -31.91
N PRO A 322 -6.16 -30.87 -32.29
CA PRO A 322 -6.79 -32.13 -31.94
C PRO A 322 -6.05 -33.33 -32.55
N ARG A 323 -5.95 -34.43 -31.79
CA ARG A 323 -5.53 -35.74 -32.29
C ARG A 323 -6.23 -36.11 -33.61
N GLY A 324 -5.44 -36.63 -34.56
CA GLY A 324 -5.91 -37.08 -35.88
C GLY A 324 -6.06 -35.96 -36.89
N THR A 325 -5.70 -34.72 -36.55
CA THR A 325 -5.64 -33.62 -37.51
C THR A 325 -4.58 -33.91 -38.56
N VAL A 326 -4.96 -33.88 -39.84
CA VAL A 326 -4.01 -33.92 -40.96
C VAL A 326 -3.42 -32.52 -41.10
N VAL A 327 -2.10 -32.42 -40.96
CA VAL A 327 -1.39 -31.14 -41.02
C VAL A 327 -1.01 -30.87 -42.48
N SER A 328 -1.75 -29.96 -43.12
CA SER A 328 -1.49 -29.48 -44.48
C SER A 328 -1.68 -27.98 -44.67
N ASP A 329 -1.97 -27.27 -43.58
CA ASP A 329 -2.33 -25.86 -43.60
C ASP A 329 -1.11 -24.98 -43.28
N GLN A 330 -1.14 -23.75 -43.79
CA GLN A 330 -0.08 -22.75 -43.61
C GLN A 330 -0.09 -22.22 -42.17
N TYR A 331 1.00 -22.44 -41.44
CA TYR A 331 1.33 -21.67 -40.24
C TYR A 331 1.98 -20.35 -40.70
N GLU A 332 2.09 -19.35 -39.82
CA GLU A 332 2.61 -18.03 -40.20
C GLU A 332 4.00 -18.13 -40.84
N GLY A 333 4.07 -17.99 -42.16
CA GLY A 333 5.33 -18.05 -42.92
C GLY A 333 5.88 -19.46 -43.23
N VAL A 334 5.18 -20.55 -42.91
CA VAL A 334 5.70 -21.93 -43.11
C VAL A 334 4.61 -22.92 -43.54
N THR A 335 4.95 -23.75 -44.53
CA THR A 335 4.11 -24.82 -45.07
C THR A 335 4.70 -26.18 -44.67
N ILE A 336 3.90 -27.03 -44.04
CA ILE A 336 4.31 -28.38 -43.63
C ILE A 336 3.75 -29.43 -44.59
N THR A 337 4.61 -30.30 -45.09
CA THR A 337 4.25 -31.48 -45.90
C THR A 337 4.93 -32.72 -45.34
N ALA A 338 4.33 -33.90 -45.50
CA ALA A 338 5.01 -35.15 -45.15
C ALA A 338 4.77 -36.25 -46.18
N ILE A 339 5.75 -37.15 -46.28
CA ILE A 339 5.80 -38.23 -47.24
C ILE A 339 6.25 -39.51 -46.52
N ALA A 340 5.35 -40.49 -46.36
CA ALA A 340 5.70 -41.79 -45.80
C ALA A 340 6.64 -42.61 -46.70
N ASN A 341 7.65 -43.26 -46.12
CA ASN A 341 8.59 -44.13 -46.82
C ASN A 341 7.86 -45.32 -47.45
N GLY A 342 7.98 -45.46 -48.77
CA GLY A 342 7.27 -46.49 -49.55
C GLY A 342 6.13 -45.93 -50.40
N PHE A 343 5.73 -44.68 -50.18
CA PHE A 343 4.97 -43.87 -51.15
C PHE A 343 5.95 -43.15 -52.06
N ASN A 344 6.09 -43.63 -53.29
CA ASN A 344 7.07 -43.10 -54.23
C ASN A 344 6.48 -41.91 -54.98
N LYS A 345 7.11 -40.74 -54.82
CA LYS A 345 7.26 -39.61 -55.76
C LYS A 345 6.29 -39.56 -56.95
N ASN A 346 5.52 -38.48 -57.00
CA ASN A 346 4.78 -37.97 -58.15
C ASN A 346 3.73 -38.95 -58.69
N ASN A 347 2.45 -38.68 -58.45
CA ASN A 347 1.41 -39.18 -59.34
C ASN A 347 1.63 -38.55 -60.74
N VAL A 348 2.55 -39.12 -61.52
CA VAL A 348 2.75 -38.77 -62.91
C VAL A 348 1.76 -39.59 -63.72
N PHE A 349 0.61 -39.00 -64.01
CA PHE A 349 -0.31 -39.57 -64.98
C PHE A 349 0.28 -39.33 -66.38
N VAL A 350 0.71 -40.39 -67.06
CA VAL A 350 1.31 -40.30 -68.40
C VAL A 350 0.31 -40.79 -69.44
N ILE A 351 0.17 -40.01 -70.50
CA ILE A 351 -0.55 -40.43 -71.71
C ILE A 351 0.45 -40.38 -72.88
N GLU A 352 0.64 -41.51 -73.55
CA GLU A 352 1.44 -41.58 -74.78
C GLU A 352 0.75 -40.76 -75.88
N ALA A 353 1.51 -40.02 -76.69
CA ALA A 353 0.93 -39.10 -77.66
C ALA A 353 0.10 -39.85 -78.73
N GLU A 354 0.48 -41.08 -79.08
CA GLU A 354 -0.27 -41.94 -80.02
C GLU A 354 -1.61 -42.45 -79.47
N ASP A 355 -1.84 -42.33 -78.15
CA ASP A 355 -3.09 -42.69 -77.50
C ASP A 355 -4.07 -41.50 -77.40
N PHE A 356 -3.66 -40.29 -77.83
CA PHE A 356 -4.57 -39.16 -78.01
C PHE A 356 -5.42 -39.33 -79.28
N ASP A 357 -6.61 -38.73 -79.28
CA ASP A 357 -7.40 -38.56 -80.51
C ASP A 357 -6.66 -37.64 -81.50
N HIS A 358 -6.32 -38.18 -82.67
CA HIS A 358 -5.66 -37.47 -83.75
C HIS A 358 -6.65 -36.59 -84.53
N LEU A 359 -6.59 -35.27 -84.33
CA LEU A 359 -7.58 -34.34 -84.87
C LEU A 359 -7.23 -33.82 -86.28
N ASP A 360 -6.02 -33.32 -86.48
CA ASP A 360 -5.59 -32.71 -87.75
C ASP A 360 -4.07 -32.78 -87.94
N GLY A 361 -3.61 -33.01 -89.17
CA GLY A 361 -2.20 -32.86 -89.57
C GLY A 361 -1.16 -33.77 -88.94
N VAL A 362 -1.57 -34.84 -88.23
CA VAL A 362 -0.67 -35.73 -87.49
C VAL A 362 -0.67 -37.17 -88.01
N HIS A 363 0.47 -37.87 -87.90
CA HIS A 363 0.58 -39.31 -88.12
C HIS A 363 1.54 -39.96 -87.10
N VAL A 364 1.29 -41.22 -86.73
CA VAL A 364 2.12 -41.97 -85.78
C VAL A 364 3.32 -42.59 -86.51
N GLU A 365 4.52 -42.42 -85.96
CA GLU A 365 5.75 -43.07 -86.44
C GLU A 365 6.33 -43.98 -85.36
N HIS A 366 6.76 -45.19 -85.74
CA HIS A 366 7.42 -46.11 -84.81
C HIS A 366 8.87 -45.68 -84.58
N ASN A 367 9.24 -45.44 -83.32
CA ASN A 367 10.58 -45.04 -82.91
C ASN A 367 10.91 -45.75 -81.59
N TRP A 368 11.99 -46.51 -81.55
CA TRP A 368 12.39 -47.26 -80.34
C TRP A 368 12.95 -46.37 -79.22
N ALA A 369 13.24 -45.11 -79.51
CA ALA A 369 13.64 -44.11 -78.52
C ALA A 369 12.44 -43.39 -77.87
N ALA A 370 11.23 -43.58 -78.41
CA ALA A 370 9.99 -43.04 -77.89
C ALA A 370 9.40 -43.98 -76.82
N SER A 371 8.71 -43.45 -75.81
CA SER A 371 7.91 -44.28 -74.91
C SER A 371 6.83 -45.03 -75.71
N GLY A 372 6.45 -46.23 -75.28
CA GLY A 372 5.56 -47.10 -76.08
C GLY A 372 6.11 -47.65 -77.42
N ASN A 373 7.29 -47.21 -77.89
CA ASN A 373 7.88 -47.44 -79.23
C ASN A 373 7.24 -46.66 -80.39
N ALA A 374 6.41 -45.65 -80.12
CA ALA A 374 5.82 -44.79 -81.15
C ALA A 374 5.71 -43.35 -80.65
N HIS A 375 5.56 -42.40 -81.58
CA HIS A 375 5.32 -41.00 -81.25
C HIS A 375 4.45 -40.38 -82.34
N VAL A 376 3.87 -39.21 -82.08
CA VAL A 376 3.09 -38.47 -83.06
C VAL A 376 3.96 -37.44 -83.77
N LYS A 377 3.81 -37.34 -85.09
CA LYS A 377 4.52 -36.36 -85.93
C LYS A 377 3.56 -35.48 -86.71
N ALA A 378 3.81 -34.17 -86.66
CA ALA A 378 3.16 -33.15 -87.47
C ALA A 378 4.12 -32.57 -88.52
N GLY A 379 3.58 -32.19 -89.68
CA GLY A 379 4.27 -31.38 -90.67
C GLY A 379 4.35 -29.91 -90.24
N SER A 380 3.80 -28.99 -91.03
CA SER A 380 3.74 -27.55 -90.67
C SER A 380 2.64 -27.21 -89.64
N HIS A 381 1.70 -28.12 -89.40
CA HIS A 381 0.63 -27.97 -88.41
C HIS A 381 0.11 -29.36 -88.01
N GLY A 382 -0.23 -29.54 -86.73
CA GLY A 382 -0.93 -30.73 -86.27
C GLY A 382 -1.54 -30.55 -84.89
N SER A 383 -2.54 -31.35 -84.54
CA SER A 383 -3.09 -31.36 -83.18
C SER A 383 -3.62 -32.72 -82.75
N ILE A 384 -3.44 -33.00 -81.46
CA ILE A 384 -3.93 -34.17 -80.75
C ILE A 384 -4.75 -33.74 -79.53
N SER A 385 -5.77 -34.50 -79.14
CA SER A 385 -6.58 -34.20 -77.95
C SER A 385 -6.99 -35.44 -77.18
N THR A 386 -7.24 -35.31 -75.90
CA THR A 386 -7.83 -36.38 -75.09
C THR A 386 -8.73 -35.80 -74.01
N THR A 387 -9.57 -36.64 -73.43
CA THR A 387 -10.28 -36.32 -72.18
C THR A 387 -9.41 -36.77 -71.02
N PHE A 388 -9.08 -35.86 -70.12
CA PHE A 388 -8.35 -36.16 -68.92
C PHE A 388 -9.19 -37.08 -68.02
N THR A 389 -8.62 -38.20 -67.57
CA THR A 389 -9.31 -39.22 -66.77
C THR A 389 -8.64 -39.46 -65.43
N GLY A 390 -7.59 -38.70 -65.11
CA GLY A 390 -7.00 -38.65 -63.76
C GLY A 390 -7.91 -37.91 -62.79
N ASP A 391 -7.46 -37.82 -61.54
CA ASP A 391 -8.18 -37.13 -60.47
C ASP A 391 -8.17 -35.61 -60.69
N SER A 392 -9.22 -34.93 -60.25
CA SER A 392 -9.34 -33.48 -60.45
C SER A 392 -8.37 -32.75 -59.52
N ASP A 393 -7.31 -32.15 -60.06
CA ASP A 393 -6.25 -31.53 -59.25
C ASP A 393 -5.39 -30.50 -60.00
N THR A 394 -4.36 -29.97 -59.35
CA THR A 394 -3.37 -29.03 -59.85
C THR A 394 -2.17 -29.78 -60.42
N TYR A 395 -1.96 -29.71 -61.74
CA TYR A 395 -0.90 -30.47 -62.41
C TYR A 395 0.13 -29.57 -63.10
N LYS A 396 1.42 -29.94 -63.02
CA LYS A 396 2.42 -29.48 -64.00
C LYS A 396 2.38 -30.38 -65.23
N ILE A 397 2.19 -29.79 -66.41
CA ILE A 397 2.19 -30.53 -67.68
C ILE A 397 3.59 -30.51 -68.27
N ALA A 398 4.13 -31.71 -68.51
CA ALA A 398 5.41 -31.91 -69.19
C ALA A 398 5.21 -32.68 -70.50
N ILE A 399 5.84 -32.22 -71.57
CA ILE A 399 5.70 -32.78 -72.92
C ILE A 399 7.08 -33.17 -73.45
N ASP A 400 7.22 -34.43 -73.83
CA ASP A 400 8.45 -34.93 -74.44
C ASP A 400 8.39 -34.68 -75.95
N VAL A 401 9.30 -33.84 -76.45
CA VAL A 401 9.38 -33.48 -77.87
C VAL A 401 10.77 -33.75 -78.43
N GLN A 402 10.83 -34.11 -79.71
CA GLN A 402 12.09 -34.27 -80.42
C GLN A 402 12.39 -32.99 -81.22
N ASP A 403 13.40 -32.24 -80.77
CA ASP A 403 13.88 -30.98 -81.35
C ASP A 403 15.01 -31.26 -82.36
N GLU A 404 14.81 -30.95 -83.64
CA GLU A 404 15.83 -31.07 -84.69
C GLU A 404 16.30 -29.67 -85.14
N CYS A 405 17.60 -29.49 -85.39
CA CYS A 405 18.23 -28.16 -85.45
C CYS A 405 17.95 -27.33 -86.73
N ASP A 406 16.79 -27.44 -87.41
CA ASP A 406 16.55 -26.79 -88.71
C ASP A 406 15.28 -25.92 -88.85
N GLY A 407 14.55 -25.65 -87.75
CA GLY A 407 13.47 -24.65 -87.77
C GLY A 407 13.06 -24.06 -86.41
N LYS A 408 11.88 -23.43 -86.39
CA LYS A 408 11.24 -22.89 -85.18
C LYS A 408 9.79 -23.39 -85.14
N GLY A 409 9.53 -24.39 -84.31
CA GLY A 409 8.19 -24.87 -84.00
C GLY A 409 7.60 -24.18 -82.78
N ILE A 410 6.27 -24.08 -82.72
CA ILE A 410 5.54 -23.63 -81.53
C ILE A 410 4.59 -24.74 -81.11
N VAL A 411 4.65 -25.13 -79.84
CA VAL A 411 3.68 -26.01 -79.20
C VAL A 411 2.79 -25.16 -78.30
N GLU A 412 1.48 -25.27 -78.51
CA GLU A 412 0.44 -24.67 -77.66
C GLU A 412 -0.30 -25.79 -76.94
N VAL A 413 -0.43 -25.68 -75.62
CA VAL A 413 -1.19 -26.59 -74.77
C VAL A 413 -2.49 -25.90 -74.41
N LEU A 414 -3.62 -26.57 -74.66
CA LEU A 414 -4.94 -26.05 -74.33
C LEU A 414 -5.68 -26.99 -73.38
N VAL A 415 -6.29 -26.43 -72.34
CA VAL A 415 -7.22 -27.13 -71.44
C VAL A 415 -8.59 -26.49 -71.61
N ASN A 416 -9.61 -27.29 -71.92
CA ASN A 416 -10.98 -26.84 -72.22
C ASN A 416 -11.07 -25.73 -73.30
N GLY A 417 -10.10 -25.69 -74.22
CA GLY A 417 -10.03 -24.74 -75.33
C GLY A 417 -9.31 -23.43 -75.02
N SER A 418 -8.84 -23.22 -73.79
CA SER A 418 -8.00 -22.08 -73.39
C SER A 418 -6.52 -22.45 -73.47
N VAL A 419 -5.67 -21.58 -74.01
CA VAL A 419 -4.21 -21.80 -74.03
C VAL A 419 -3.66 -21.60 -72.62
N VAL A 420 -3.09 -22.67 -72.05
CA VAL A 420 -2.52 -22.70 -70.70
C VAL A 420 -1.00 -22.69 -70.69
N GLY A 421 -0.39 -23.00 -71.84
CA GLY A 421 1.06 -22.95 -72.00
C GLY A 421 1.46 -22.88 -73.45
N THR A 422 2.55 -22.18 -73.72
CA THR A 422 3.19 -22.17 -75.03
C THR A 422 4.69 -22.24 -74.84
N PHE A 423 5.35 -23.07 -75.65
CA PHE A 423 6.79 -23.09 -75.72
C PHE A 423 7.25 -23.27 -77.16
N GLU A 424 8.47 -22.81 -77.41
CA GLU A 424 9.09 -22.88 -78.71
C GLU A 424 10.07 -24.03 -78.75
N VAL A 425 9.98 -24.84 -79.79
CA VAL A 425 10.96 -25.88 -80.10
C VAL A 425 12.01 -25.21 -80.99
N ARG A 426 13.16 -24.89 -80.41
CA ARG A 426 14.31 -24.25 -81.06
C ARG A 426 15.60 -24.90 -80.57
N GLY A 427 16.25 -25.67 -81.44
CA GLY A 427 17.58 -26.20 -81.16
C GLY A 427 18.61 -25.12 -80.80
N LYS A 428 19.61 -25.48 -79.97
CA LYS A 428 20.76 -24.61 -79.63
C LYS A 428 21.43 -24.08 -80.91
N GLU A 429 21.53 -22.76 -81.06
CA GLU A 429 22.36 -22.15 -82.10
C GLU A 429 23.83 -22.59 -81.92
N GLY A 430 24.37 -23.38 -82.86
CA GLY A 430 25.82 -23.64 -82.87
C GLY A 430 26.34 -24.87 -83.60
N GLU A 431 25.54 -25.90 -83.90
CA GLU A 431 26.07 -27.12 -84.54
C GLU A 431 25.57 -27.31 -85.97
N SER A 432 26.46 -27.07 -86.94
CA SER A 432 26.22 -27.38 -88.35
C SER A 432 26.27 -28.88 -88.59
N GLY A 433 25.13 -29.52 -88.85
CA GLY A 433 25.07 -30.93 -89.22
C GLY A 433 23.85 -31.27 -90.05
N TRP A 434 23.95 -31.09 -91.38
CA TRP A 434 23.08 -31.80 -92.33
C TRP A 434 23.27 -33.31 -92.11
N THR A 435 22.28 -33.99 -91.52
CA THR A 435 22.17 -35.44 -91.67
C THR A 435 20.89 -35.78 -92.41
N SER A 436 21.11 -36.43 -93.55
CA SER A 436 20.07 -36.93 -94.43
C SER A 436 19.34 -38.09 -93.76
N GLY A 437 18.03 -37.94 -93.59
CA GLY A 437 17.04 -39.02 -93.62
C GLY A 437 17.47 -40.35 -93.00
N ARG A 438 17.33 -40.47 -91.68
CA ARG A 438 16.84 -41.64 -90.91
C ARG A 438 17.15 -41.43 -89.42
N ASP A 439 16.38 -40.58 -88.75
CA ASP A 439 16.45 -40.39 -87.30
C ASP A 439 15.61 -41.41 -86.56
N TRP A 440 16.05 -42.67 -86.59
CA TRP A 440 15.50 -43.73 -85.77
C TRP A 440 16.26 -43.74 -84.43
N GLY A 441 16.37 -42.62 -83.72
CA GLY A 441 17.11 -42.61 -82.44
C GLY A 441 17.46 -41.24 -81.86
N GLY A 442 16.83 -40.15 -82.32
CA GLY A 442 16.99 -38.85 -81.67
C GLY A 442 16.37 -38.86 -80.27
N LYS A 443 17.00 -38.14 -79.33
CA LYS A 443 16.54 -38.05 -77.94
C LYS A 443 15.35 -37.10 -77.86
N PHE A 444 14.33 -37.48 -77.11
CA PHE A 444 13.26 -36.57 -76.70
C PHE A 444 13.74 -35.73 -75.52
N SER A 445 13.37 -34.46 -75.54
CA SER A 445 13.60 -33.52 -74.44
C SER A 445 12.25 -33.18 -73.82
N THR A 446 12.20 -33.21 -72.49
CA THR A 446 11.01 -32.85 -71.72
C THR A 446 10.93 -31.33 -71.60
N PHE A 447 9.82 -30.76 -72.04
CA PHE A 447 9.47 -29.37 -71.80
C PHE A 447 8.31 -29.31 -70.82
N THR A 448 8.58 -28.76 -69.64
CA THR A 448 7.58 -28.55 -68.59
C THR A 448 7.05 -27.12 -68.67
N LEU A 449 5.73 -26.97 -68.63
CA LEU A 449 5.14 -25.63 -68.52
C LEU A 449 5.54 -24.99 -67.19
N PRO A 450 5.80 -23.66 -67.17
CA PRO A 450 6.32 -23.00 -65.96
C PRO A 450 5.30 -22.97 -64.81
N ASN A 451 4.01 -22.91 -65.12
CA ASN A 451 2.94 -22.83 -64.13
C ASN A 451 2.22 -24.18 -64.05
N ALA A 452 1.83 -24.58 -62.83
CA ALA A 452 0.86 -25.64 -62.63
C ALA A 452 -0.54 -25.15 -63.02
N ILE A 453 -1.41 -26.06 -63.42
CA ILE A 453 -2.73 -25.79 -63.99
C ILE A 453 -3.75 -26.72 -63.35
N ASP A 454 -4.85 -26.18 -62.86
CA ASP A 454 -5.99 -26.96 -62.39
C ASP A 454 -6.63 -27.70 -63.57
N ILE A 455 -6.70 -29.03 -63.49
CA ILE A 455 -7.31 -29.90 -64.49
C ILE A 455 -8.28 -30.85 -63.79
N ALA A 456 -9.55 -30.79 -64.17
CA ALA A 456 -10.57 -31.68 -63.63
C ALA A 456 -10.69 -32.98 -64.44
N SER A 457 -11.05 -34.08 -63.78
CA SER A 457 -11.47 -35.30 -64.47
C SER A 457 -12.64 -34.99 -65.41
N GLY A 458 -12.48 -35.30 -66.70
CA GLY A 458 -13.42 -34.95 -67.77
C GLY A 458 -13.03 -33.71 -68.60
N ASP A 459 -12.00 -32.96 -68.21
CA ASP A 459 -11.49 -31.83 -69.00
C ASP A 459 -10.87 -32.29 -70.31
N THR A 460 -10.93 -31.44 -71.34
CA THR A 460 -10.30 -31.73 -72.63
C THR A 460 -8.91 -31.11 -72.69
N VAL A 461 -7.88 -31.95 -72.83
CA VAL A 461 -6.49 -31.51 -73.04
C VAL A 461 -6.14 -31.65 -74.51
N LYS A 462 -5.70 -30.56 -75.14
CA LYS A 462 -5.35 -30.51 -76.56
C LYS A 462 -3.96 -29.91 -76.77
N ILE A 463 -3.11 -30.63 -77.50
CA ILE A 463 -1.79 -30.14 -77.90
C ILE A 463 -1.84 -29.74 -79.37
N VAL A 464 -1.36 -28.53 -79.67
CA VAL A 464 -1.33 -27.96 -81.02
C VAL A 464 0.09 -27.61 -81.39
N TYR A 465 0.58 -28.21 -82.46
CA TYR A 465 1.85 -27.85 -83.07
C TYR A 465 1.63 -26.92 -84.26
N ARG A 466 2.42 -25.84 -84.36
CA ARG A 466 2.45 -24.92 -85.49
C ARG A 466 3.88 -24.60 -85.87
N ASP A 467 4.17 -24.72 -87.15
CA ASP A 467 5.35 -24.13 -87.77
C ASP A 467 4.93 -23.19 -88.91
N PRO A 468 5.01 -21.86 -88.70
CA PRO A 468 4.66 -20.86 -89.71
C PRO A 468 5.54 -20.90 -90.97
N ASN A 469 6.75 -21.48 -90.90
CA ASN A 469 7.77 -21.40 -91.95
C ASN A 469 8.07 -22.75 -92.64
N GLY A 470 7.58 -23.87 -92.09
CA GLY A 470 7.59 -25.20 -92.72
C GLY A 470 8.95 -25.91 -92.73
N GLY A 471 9.82 -25.60 -91.76
CA GLY A 471 11.14 -26.18 -91.56
C GLY A 471 11.29 -27.12 -90.36
N GLU A 472 10.41 -27.06 -89.35
CA GLU A 472 10.47 -27.87 -88.13
C GLU A 472 9.32 -28.89 -88.07
N LEU A 473 9.64 -30.14 -87.71
CA LEU A 473 8.64 -31.22 -87.59
C LEU A 473 8.19 -31.38 -86.14
N GLY A 474 6.89 -31.26 -85.87
CA GLY A 474 6.34 -31.38 -84.52
C GLY A 474 6.24 -32.83 -84.08
N ARG A 475 7.28 -33.37 -83.42
CA ARG A 475 7.29 -34.74 -82.89
C ARG A 475 7.11 -34.75 -81.38
N ILE A 476 6.04 -35.38 -80.93
CA ILE A 476 5.63 -35.44 -79.52
C ILE A 476 5.52 -36.92 -79.15
N ASP A 477 6.21 -37.31 -78.09
CA ASP A 477 6.30 -38.68 -77.57
C ASP A 477 5.19 -38.94 -76.54
N LYS A 478 5.21 -38.20 -75.44
CA LYS A 478 4.23 -38.34 -74.37
C LYS A 478 3.90 -37.01 -73.71
N VAL A 479 2.77 -36.99 -73.04
CA VAL A 479 2.34 -35.91 -72.16
C VAL A 479 2.21 -36.47 -70.74
N SER A 480 2.94 -35.86 -69.81
CA SER A 480 2.96 -36.23 -68.39
C SER A 480 2.27 -35.13 -67.58
N PHE A 481 1.30 -35.54 -66.74
CA PHE A 481 0.63 -34.68 -65.77
C PHE A 481 1.21 -35.01 -64.40
N ILE A 482 1.94 -34.07 -63.84
CA ILE A 482 2.64 -34.25 -62.56
C ILE A 482 1.78 -33.61 -61.49
N ASP A 483 1.17 -34.44 -60.65
CA ASP A 483 0.32 -34.01 -59.55
C ASP A 483 1.10 -33.10 -58.58
N GLN A 484 0.47 -32.03 -58.10
CA GLN A 484 1.06 -31.05 -57.19
C GLN A 484 0.33 -30.98 -55.85
N THR A 485 -0.72 -31.79 -55.60
CA THR A 485 -1.29 -31.91 -54.25
C THR A 485 -0.38 -32.73 -53.35
N PRO A 486 -0.12 -32.25 -52.12
CA PRO A 486 0.46 -33.07 -51.08
C PRO A 486 -0.57 -34.10 -50.61
N ASP A 487 -0.33 -35.39 -50.84
CA ASP A 487 -0.99 -36.47 -50.07
C ASP A 487 -0.40 -36.43 -48.65
N ASN A 488 -0.90 -35.53 -47.78
CA ASN A 488 -0.27 -35.30 -46.48
C ASN A 488 -0.53 -36.45 -45.50
N ALA A 489 0.53 -37.21 -45.26
CA ALA A 489 0.65 -38.21 -44.19
C ALA A 489 1.02 -37.57 -42.82
N ALA A 490 1.17 -36.25 -42.73
CA ALA A 490 1.50 -35.58 -41.47
C ALA A 490 0.26 -35.54 -40.59
N MET A 491 0.27 -36.20 -39.44
CA MET A 491 -0.90 -36.32 -38.58
C MET A 491 -0.55 -36.08 -37.12
N ILE A 492 -1.48 -35.46 -36.38
CA ILE A 492 -1.30 -35.23 -34.94
C ILE A 492 -1.57 -36.50 -34.14
N PHE A 493 -0.60 -36.91 -33.34
CA PHE A 493 -0.67 -38.02 -32.39
C PHE A 493 -0.68 -37.48 -30.96
N ASP A 494 -1.46 -38.10 -30.08
CA ASP A 494 -1.60 -37.71 -28.66
C ASP A 494 -0.77 -38.68 -27.81
N THR A 495 0.35 -38.21 -27.27
CA THR A 495 1.31 -39.03 -26.52
C THR A 495 0.76 -39.50 -25.16
N ASP A 496 -0.25 -38.81 -24.63
CA ASP A 496 -0.94 -39.18 -23.38
C ASP A 496 -2.04 -40.24 -23.61
N ASN A 497 -2.51 -40.40 -24.84
CA ASN A 497 -3.64 -41.26 -25.19
C ASN A 497 -3.34 -42.12 -26.43
N ILE A 498 -2.42 -43.06 -26.25
CA ILE A 498 -1.87 -43.97 -27.26
C ILE A 498 -2.97 -44.76 -28.00
N SER A 499 -2.87 -44.82 -29.33
CA SER A 499 -3.61 -45.71 -30.23
C SER A 499 -2.68 -46.34 -31.29
N GLY A 500 -3.21 -46.99 -32.34
CA GLY A 500 -2.41 -47.45 -33.49
C GLY A 500 -1.49 -48.65 -33.25
N GLY A 501 -0.89 -48.76 -32.07
CA GLY A 501 0.19 -49.70 -31.79
C GLY A 501 1.46 -49.03 -31.27
N ASP A 502 1.52 -47.70 -31.28
CA ASP A 502 2.71 -46.87 -31.07
C ASP A 502 2.90 -46.55 -29.57
N HIS A 503 3.04 -47.61 -28.79
CA HIS A 503 3.22 -47.56 -27.33
C HIS A 503 4.57 -46.97 -26.89
N ASP A 504 5.45 -46.78 -27.83
CA ASP A 504 6.81 -46.27 -27.76
C ASP A 504 6.89 -44.74 -27.94
N LEU A 505 5.81 -44.10 -28.42
CA LEU A 505 5.65 -42.64 -28.44
C LEU A 505 5.12 -42.01 -27.13
N ALA A 506 4.99 -42.78 -26.03
CA ALA A 506 4.32 -42.32 -24.81
C ALA A 506 5.23 -41.51 -23.86
N VAL A 507 5.61 -40.30 -24.27
CA VAL A 507 6.49 -39.40 -23.51
C VAL A 507 5.76 -38.45 -22.55
N GLY A 508 4.46 -38.22 -22.74
CA GLY A 508 3.63 -37.39 -21.85
C GLY A 508 3.73 -35.89 -22.10
N ASP A 509 4.04 -35.51 -23.35
CA ASP A 509 4.26 -34.12 -23.79
C ASP A 509 3.13 -33.66 -24.73
N GLY A 510 1.90 -34.10 -24.47
CA GLY A 510 0.75 -33.67 -25.28
C GLY A 510 0.77 -34.19 -26.72
N ASN A 511 0.51 -33.31 -27.69
CA ASN A 511 0.27 -33.67 -29.09
C ASN A 511 1.50 -33.42 -29.97
N VAL A 512 1.89 -34.42 -30.77
CA VAL A 512 3.11 -34.41 -31.59
C VAL A 512 2.78 -34.71 -33.06
N LEU A 513 3.69 -34.37 -33.98
CA LEU A 513 3.53 -34.65 -35.41
C LEU A 513 4.18 -35.97 -35.82
N ILE A 514 3.37 -36.91 -36.30
CA ILE A 514 3.83 -38.19 -36.87
C ILE A 514 3.64 -38.24 -38.39
N ILE A 515 4.28 -39.22 -39.02
CA ILE A 515 4.02 -39.61 -40.40
C ILE A 515 3.08 -40.83 -40.40
N SER A 516 1.78 -40.58 -40.53
CA SER A 516 0.75 -41.62 -40.60
C SER A 516 0.93 -42.55 -41.80
N GLU A 517 0.93 -43.86 -41.57
CA GLU A 517 1.14 -44.84 -42.65
C GLU A 517 -0.13 -45.06 -43.49
N ASP A 518 -1.30 -45.04 -42.86
CA ASP A 518 -2.58 -45.39 -43.49
C ASP A 518 -3.52 -44.19 -43.74
N GLY A 519 -3.19 -43.02 -43.19
CA GLY A 519 -3.98 -41.80 -43.29
C GLY A 519 -5.31 -41.83 -42.52
N ASP A 520 -5.52 -42.78 -41.59
CA ASP A 520 -6.73 -42.87 -40.79
C ASP A 520 -6.68 -41.92 -39.59
N SER A 521 -7.25 -40.72 -39.76
CA SER A 521 -7.42 -39.73 -38.69
C SER A 521 -8.12 -40.24 -37.42
N SER A 522 -8.85 -41.36 -37.47
CA SER A 522 -9.47 -41.93 -36.28
C SER A 522 -8.54 -42.83 -35.45
N ASP A 523 -7.45 -43.30 -36.06
CA ASP A 523 -6.42 -44.14 -35.47
C ASP A 523 -5.03 -43.72 -35.99
N PRO A 524 -4.53 -42.52 -35.62
CA PRO A 524 -3.21 -42.08 -36.06
C PRO A 524 -2.14 -43.07 -35.60
N ASP A 525 -1.35 -43.60 -36.54
CA ASP A 525 -0.30 -44.59 -36.27
C ASP A 525 0.95 -44.40 -37.18
N ASP A 526 2.14 -44.77 -36.68
CA ASP A 526 3.42 -44.62 -37.39
C ASP A 526 4.21 -45.94 -37.48
N ASN A 527 3.60 -46.96 -38.07
CA ASN A 527 4.04 -48.37 -38.05
C ASN A 527 5.33 -48.70 -38.85
N ALA A 528 6.48 -48.22 -38.34
CA ALA A 528 7.86 -48.69 -38.58
C ALA A 528 8.53 -48.38 -39.94
N LYS A 529 7.94 -47.57 -40.83
CA LYS A 529 8.55 -47.26 -42.14
C LYS A 529 9.25 -45.91 -42.21
N GLY A 530 8.90 -44.96 -41.34
CA GLY A 530 9.36 -43.58 -41.39
C GLY A 530 8.91 -42.82 -42.63
N GLY A 531 9.66 -41.79 -43.02
CA GLY A 531 9.32 -40.90 -44.12
C GLY A 531 10.09 -39.58 -44.05
N SER A 532 9.70 -38.62 -44.89
CA SER A 532 10.21 -37.24 -44.84
C SER A 532 9.10 -36.28 -44.40
N VAL A 533 9.30 -35.50 -43.35
CA VAL A 533 8.54 -34.27 -43.06
C VAL A 533 9.32 -33.08 -43.61
N CYS A 534 8.67 -32.21 -44.37
CA CYS A 534 9.26 -31.00 -44.94
C CYS A 534 8.57 -29.76 -44.38
N PHE A 535 9.37 -28.83 -43.90
CA PHE A 535 8.97 -27.47 -43.53
C PHE A 535 9.51 -26.54 -44.63
N ASP A 536 8.63 -26.02 -45.49
CA ASP A 536 8.97 -25.07 -46.54
C ASP A 536 8.61 -23.65 -46.06
N PHE A 537 9.60 -22.77 -45.93
CA PHE A 537 9.43 -21.41 -45.40
C PHE A 537 9.17 -20.39 -46.53
N ASP A 538 8.29 -19.41 -46.28
CA ASP A 538 7.93 -18.37 -47.24
C ASP A 538 9.14 -17.46 -47.58
N ASN A 539 10.06 -17.28 -46.64
CA ASN A 539 11.36 -16.63 -46.79
C ASN A 539 12.46 -17.48 -46.12
N PRO A 540 13.75 -17.34 -46.48
CA PRO A 540 14.84 -18.02 -45.78
C PRO A 540 14.92 -17.61 -44.29
N VAL A 541 14.98 -18.59 -43.40
CA VAL A 541 14.97 -18.43 -41.93
C VAL A 541 16.18 -19.07 -41.29
N ASP A 542 16.44 -18.78 -40.02
CA ASP A 542 17.38 -19.58 -39.23
C ASP A 542 16.63 -20.63 -38.44
N VAL A 543 17.17 -21.83 -38.35
CA VAL A 543 16.56 -22.94 -37.62
C VAL A 543 17.50 -23.34 -36.49
N ALA A 544 17.04 -23.14 -35.25
CA ALA A 544 17.82 -23.43 -34.05
C ALA A 544 17.71 -24.91 -33.67
N SER A 545 16.50 -25.43 -33.49
CA SER A 545 16.31 -26.77 -32.95
C SER A 545 14.97 -27.39 -33.34
N ILE A 546 14.86 -28.70 -33.17
CA ILE A 546 13.60 -29.45 -33.28
C ILE A 546 13.60 -30.61 -32.28
N VAL A 547 12.46 -30.94 -31.70
CA VAL A 547 12.32 -32.13 -30.84
C VAL A 547 12.01 -33.36 -31.71
N VAL A 548 12.70 -34.46 -31.43
CA VAL A 548 12.44 -35.77 -32.03
C VAL A 548 12.11 -36.78 -30.94
N ILE A 549 11.20 -37.71 -31.23
CA ILE A 549 10.66 -38.69 -30.29
C ILE A 549 10.68 -40.06 -30.95
N ASP A 550 11.08 -41.09 -30.21
CA ASP A 550 11.04 -42.50 -30.65
C ASP A 550 11.74 -42.73 -31.99
N THR A 551 13.02 -42.34 -32.07
CA THR A 551 13.81 -42.40 -33.31
C THR A 551 14.88 -43.50 -33.25
N GLU A 552 14.52 -44.73 -32.93
CA GLU A 552 15.41 -45.89 -32.73
C GLU A 552 16.21 -46.22 -33.99
N GLU A 553 15.58 -46.13 -35.18
CA GLU A 553 16.23 -46.31 -36.48
C GLU A 553 17.01 -45.08 -36.95
N GLY A 554 16.94 -43.98 -36.20
CA GLY A 554 17.54 -42.69 -36.51
C GLY A 554 17.00 -42.10 -37.81
N GLY A 555 17.78 -41.20 -38.41
CA GLY A 555 17.30 -40.37 -39.49
C GLY A 555 18.30 -39.30 -39.89
N LYS A 556 17.87 -38.35 -40.72
CA LYS A 556 18.65 -37.19 -41.14
C LYS A 556 17.78 -35.96 -41.24
N ILE A 557 18.26 -34.82 -40.78
CA ILE A 557 17.64 -33.51 -40.97
C ILE A 557 18.48 -32.74 -41.99
N ASN A 558 17.92 -32.43 -43.15
CA ASN A 558 18.58 -31.71 -44.24
C ASN A 558 18.01 -30.29 -44.36
N ALA A 559 18.87 -29.27 -44.38
CA ALA A 559 18.48 -27.90 -44.65
C ALA A 559 18.87 -27.45 -46.06
N TYR A 560 17.99 -26.74 -46.75
CA TYR A 560 18.19 -26.24 -48.12
C TYR A 560 17.96 -24.73 -48.21
N ASP A 561 18.75 -24.06 -49.04
CA ASP A 561 18.60 -22.62 -49.35
C ASP A 561 17.47 -22.37 -50.38
N ALA A 562 17.17 -21.08 -50.66
CA ALA A 562 16.13 -20.68 -51.61
C ALA A 562 16.38 -21.12 -53.07
N ASP A 563 17.64 -21.41 -53.42
CA ASP A 563 18.04 -21.93 -54.74
C ASP A 563 17.94 -23.46 -54.81
N GLY A 564 17.62 -24.12 -53.69
CA GLY A 564 17.50 -25.57 -53.54
C GLY A 564 18.83 -26.30 -53.31
N ASN A 565 19.90 -25.60 -52.91
CA ASN A 565 21.17 -26.22 -52.54
C ASN A 565 21.15 -26.65 -51.07
N LEU A 566 21.81 -27.77 -50.76
CA LEU A 566 21.94 -28.27 -49.39
C LEU A 566 22.90 -27.37 -48.59
N ILE A 567 22.41 -26.80 -47.48
CA ILE A 567 23.16 -26.02 -46.50
C ILE A 567 23.93 -26.97 -45.58
N GLY A 568 23.22 -27.94 -44.99
CA GLY A 568 23.79 -28.87 -44.03
C GLY A 568 22.89 -30.07 -43.76
N THR A 569 23.45 -31.06 -43.05
CA THR A 569 22.73 -32.26 -42.61
C THR A 569 23.13 -32.59 -41.17
N VAL A 570 22.15 -32.74 -40.28
CA VAL A 570 22.32 -33.31 -38.92
C VAL A 570 21.77 -34.73 -38.91
N ASP A 571 22.42 -35.65 -38.18
CA ASP A 571 21.88 -36.99 -37.98
C ASP A 571 20.87 -36.96 -36.82
N VAL A 572 19.69 -37.56 -37.02
CA VAL A 572 18.70 -37.72 -35.94
C VAL A 572 19.25 -38.72 -34.92
N PRO A 573 19.26 -38.40 -33.61
CA PRO A 573 19.80 -39.29 -32.58
C PRO A 573 19.02 -40.61 -32.53
N HIS A 574 19.73 -41.68 -32.17
CA HIS A 574 19.10 -42.96 -31.89
C HIS A 574 18.55 -42.96 -30.46
N LEU A 575 17.24 -42.83 -30.33
CA LEU A 575 16.53 -42.83 -29.05
C LEU A 575 16.10 -44.25 -28.63
N GLN A 576 15.59 -44.38 -27.41
CA GLN A 576 14.93 -45.59 -26.91
C GLN A 576 13.42 -45.31 -26.77
N ASP A 577 12.62 -46.37 -26.75
CA ASP A 577 11.17 -46.28 -26.56
C ASP A 577 10.80 -45.35 -25.39
N ASN A 578 9.85 -44.44 -25.62
CA ASN A 578 9.36 -43.42 -24.67
C ASN A 578 10.41 -42.40 -24.24
N THR A 579 11.31 -42.01 -25.15
CA THR A 579 12.23 -40.90 -24.91
C THR A 579 12.16 -39.86 -26.03
N LYS A 580 12.42 -38.61 -25.66
CA LYS A 580 12.59 -37.48 -26.58
C LYS A 580 14.00 -36.91 -26.50
N ALA A 581 14.41 -36.21 -27.53
CA ALA A 581 15.59 -35.36 -27.50
C ALA A 581 15.38 -34.12 -28.37
N THR A 582 15.83 -32.97 -27.88
CA THR A 582 16.02 -31.78 -28.70
C THR A 582 17.27 -31.99 -29.56
N VAL A 583 17.13 -31.74 -30.87
CA VAL A 583 18.22 -31.79 -31.84
C VAL A 583 18.58 -30.36 -32.20
N ASP A 584 19.78 -29.94 -31.81
CA ASP A 584 20.35 -28.66 -32.21
C ASP A 584 20.74 -28.71 -33.70
N LEU A 585 20.27 -27.73 -34.46
CA LEU A 585 20.41 -27.66 -35.92
C LEU A 585 21.34 -26.50 -36.34
N ASP A 586 21.16 -25.33 -35.74
CA ASP A 586 21.93 -24.10 -36.01
C ASP A 586 22.15 -23.84 -37.51
N PHE A 587 21.10 -23.99 -38.31
CA PHE A 587 21.17 -23.78 -39.75
C PHE A 587 20.70 -22.39 -40.13
N GLU A 588 21.55 -21.67 -40.84
CA GLU A 588 21.30 -20.31 -41.30
C GLU A 588 20.70 -20.26 -42.72
N GLY A 589 19.72 -19.39 -42.96
CA GLY A 589 19.20 -19.10 -44.31
C GLY A 589 18.46 -20.26 -44.99
N VAL A 590 17.75 -21.06 -44.20
CA VAL A 590 16.97 -22.23 -44.60
C VAL A 590 15.67 -21.81 -45.26
N ALA A 591 15.49 -22.13 -46.53
CA ALA A 591 14.20 -22.01 -47.21
C ALA A 591 13.37 -23.31 -47.12
N LYS A 592 14.03 -24.45 -46.88
CA LYS A 592 13.36 -25.74 -46.67
C LYS A 592 14.15 -26.61 -45.68
N LEU A 593 13.47 -27.12 -44.66
CA LEU A 593 13.98 -28.14 -43.74
C LEU A 593 13.29 -29.48 -44.02
N GLU A 594 14.06 -30.54 -44.31
CA GLU A 594 13.56 -31.90 -44.52
C GLU A 594 14.04 -32.81 -43.38
N VAL A 595 13.12 -33.27 -42.54
CA VAL A 595 13.35 -34.29 -41.50
C VAL A 595 13.03 -35.67 -42.06
N VAL A 596 14.06 -36.47 -42.28
CA VAL A 596 13.96 -37.85 -42.77
C VAL A 596 14.06 -38.82 -41.60
N LEU A 597 12.98 -39.51 -41.29
CA LEU A 597 12.93 -40.60 -40.31
C LEU A 597 13.10 -41.94 -41.02
N ASN A 598 14.01 -42.80 -40.55
CA ASN A 598 14.28 -44.11 -41.16
C ASN A 598 13.33 -45.22 -40.64
N GLY A 599 12.62 -44.99 -39.54
CA GLY A 599 11.70 -45.90 -38.85
C GLY A 599 10.52 -45.13 -38.24
N SER A 600 9.84 -45.71 -37.25
CA SER A 600 8.85 -44.94 -36.45
C SER A 600 9.52 -43.73 -35.81
N GLY A 601 8.71 -42.75 -35.45
CA GLY A 601 9.13 -41.55 -34.75
C GLY A 601 8.22 -40.34 -35.03
N ALA A 602 8.26 -39.41 -34.08
CA ALA A 602 7.54 -38.14 -34.15
C ALA A 602 8.49 -36.94 -34.07
N VAL A 603 7.98 -35.78 -34.46
CA VAL A 603 8.63 -34.49 -34.26
C VAL A 603 7.71 -33.50 -33.57
N ASP A 604 8.29 -32.58 -32.81
CA ASP A 604 7.59 -31.48 -32.17
C ASP A 604 8.52 -30.27 -32.03
N ASP A 605 7.98 -29.14 -31.59
CA ASP A 605 8.73 -27.99 -31.09
C ASP A 605 9.87 -27.51 -32.02
N LEU A 606 9.54 -27.22 -33.28
CA LEU A 606 10.49 -26.60 -34.22
C LEU A 606 10.71 -25.13 -33.87
N CYS A 607 11.95 -24.75 -33.61
CA CYS A 607 12.37 -23.38 -33.30
C CYS A 607 13.09 -22.74 -34.48
N TYR A 608 12.54 -21.65 -35.03
CA TYR A 608 13.12 -20.93 -36.17
C TYR A 608 12.97 -19.40 -36.07
N ASP A 609 13.99 -18.63 -36.44
CA ASP A 609 13.91 -17.18 -36.56
C ASP A 609 13.38 -16.81 -37.95
N LYS A 610 12.14 -16.28 -37.95
CA LYS A 610 11.44 -15.81 -39.15
C LYS A 610 12.20 -14.71 -39.92
N ASP A 611 13.16 -14.04 -39.31
CA ASP A 611 13.91 -12.92 -39.87
C ASP A 611 15.29 -13.32 -40.47
N GLY A 612 15.70 -14.60 -40.33
CA GLY A 612 16.89 -15.20 -40.98
C GLY A 612 18.24 -14.80 -40.39
N PRO A 613 19.38 -15.12 -41.04
CA PRO A 613 20.70 -15.19 -40.38
C PRO A 613 21.39 -13.92 -39.94
N ASN A 614 20.64 -12.84 -39.80
CA ASN A 614 21.11 -11.62 -39.16
C ASN A 614 19.94 -10.76 -38.63
N GLY A 615 18.83 -11.32 -38.15
CA GLY A 615 17.74 -10.54 -37.53
C GLY A 615 17.28 -9.32 -38.34
N GLY A 616 17.26 -9.41 -39.68
CA GLY A 616 16.94 -8.26 -40.55
C GLY A 616 18.11 -7.47 -41.17
N ASN A 617 19.38 -7.87 -41.01
CA ASN A 617 20.49 -7.21 -41.73
C ASN A 617 20.70 -7.77 -43.16
N ASP A 618 19.95 -7.20 -44.10
CA ASP A 618 20.40 -7.00 -45.48
C ASP A 618 21.81 -6.38 -45.45
N PRO A 619 22.82 -6.88 -46.20
CA PRO A 619 24.12 -6.24 -46.30
C PRO A 619 24.01 -4.92 -47.09
N MET A 620 23.47 -3.88 -46.45
CA MET A 620 23.64 -2.43 -46.65
C MET A 620 22.80 -1.55 -45.71
N ASN A 621 22.17 -2.11 -44.66
CA ASN A 621 21.30 -1.32 -43.78
C ASN A 621 21.93 -1.12 -42.39
N ALA A 622 22.06 0.14 -41.99
CA ALA A 622 22.42 0.62 -40.66
C ALA A 622 21.22 0.54 -39.70
N SER A 623 21.49 0.69 -38.40
CA SER A 623 20.47 0.74 -37.36
C SER A 623 20.71 1.87 -36.36
N ILE A 624 19.62 2.35 -35.75
CA ILE A 624 19.64 3.29 -34.63
C ILE A 624 18.80 2.68 -33.50
N ALA A 625 19.39 2.59 -32.32
CA ALA A 625 18.76 2.14 -31.10
C ALA A 625 19.13 3.06 -29.93
N GLY A 626 18.41 2.90 -28.84
CA GLY A 626 18.65 3.56 -27.56
C GLY A 626 17.51 3.26 -26.58
N ARG A 627 17.54 3.92 -25.43
CA ARG A 627 16.59 3.75 -24.33
C ARG A 627 15.94 5.06 -23.93
N TYR A 628 14.67 5.00 -23.56
CA TYR A 628 13.93 6.10 -22.94
C TYR A 628 13.69 5.79 -21.46
N PHE A 629 14.32 6.56 -20.56
CA PHE A 629 14.30 6.32 -19.11
C PHE A 629 13.68 7.48 -18.29
N CYS A 630 13.19 7.15 -17.10
CA CYS A 630 12.79 8.09 -16.05
C CYS A 630 13.93 8.22 -15.03
N ASP A 631 14.51 9.41 -14.92
CA ASP A 631 15.56 9.75 -13.96
C ASP A 631 14.96 10.02 -12.56
N ASP A 632 14.52 8.97 -11.88
CA ASP A 632 13.88 9.07 -10.57
C ASP A 632 14.88 9.41 -9.45
N ASN A 633 16.18 9.21 -9.70
CA ASN A 633 17.24 9.51 -8.75
C ASN A 633 17.95 10.85 -8.99
N PHE A 634 17.55 11.59 -10.03
CA PHE A 634 18.01 12.95 -10.34
C PHE A 634 19.50 13.02 -10.69
N SER A 635 20.06 11.95 -11.24
CA SER A 635 21.45 11.90 -11.69
C SER A 635 21.66 12.58 -13.05
N ASN A 636 20.60 12.76 -13.84
CA ASN A 636 20.57 13.14 -15.26
C ASN A 636 21.16 12.07 -16.20
N THR A 637 21.38 10.86 -15.72
CA THR A 637 21.95 9.72 -16.48
C THR A 637 21.12 8.48 -16.22
N ASP A 638 21.09 7.55 -17.16
CA ASP A 638 20.49 6.24 -16.99
C ASP A 638 21.36 5.39 -16.07
N THR A 639 20.90 5.20 -14.84
CA THR A 639 21.61 4.43 -13.82
C THR A 639 20.76 3.31 -13.28
N ALA A 640 21.42 2.34 -12.64
CA ALA A 640 20.74 1.17 -12.10
C ALA A 640 19.56 1.56 -11.18
N GLY A 641 18.34 1.25 -11.62
CA GLY A 641 17.09 1.55 -10.92
C GLY A 641 16.23 2.63 -11.57
N ASP A 642 16.71 3.32 -12.61
CA ASP A 642 15.91 4.29 -13.37
C ASP A 642 14.85 3.59 -14.25
N PRO A 643 13.55 3.82 -14.02
CA PRO A 643 12.49 3.11 -14.72
C PRO A 643 12.46 3.38 -16.22
N ALA A 644 11.96 2.41 -16.97
CA ALA A 644 11.66 2.56 -18.38
C ALA A 644 10.48 3.51 -18.64
N VAL A 645 10.56 4.32 -19.69
CA VAL A 645 9.39 5.00 -20.25
C VAL A 645 8.75 4.07 -21.27
N VAL A 646 7.77 3.28 -20.84
CA VAL A 646 7.16 2.21 -21.65
C VAL A 646 6.16 2.74 -22.67
N GLY A 647 6.20 2.23 -23.89
CA GLY A 647 5.23 2.51 -24.93
C GLY A 647 5.23 3.94 -25.48
N ALA A 648 6.22 4.76 -25.17
CA ALA A 648 6.34 6.13 -25.66
C ALA A 648 6.62 6.16 -27.17
N LEU A 649 6.05 7.15 -27.87
CA LEU A 649 6.28 7.33 -29.31
C LEU A 649 7.70 7.88 -29.55
N VAL A 650 8.45 7.18 -30.39
CA VAL A 650 9.76 7.57 -30.91
C VAL A 650 9.65 7.75 -32.42
N GLU A 651 10.12 8.86 -32.97
CA GLU A 651 10.06 9.18 -34.39
C GLU A 651 11.48 9.26 -34.97
N LEU A 652 11.74 8.55 -36.07
CA LEU A 652 12.97 8.68 -36.85
C LEU A 652 12.80 9.74 -37.94
N LEU A 653 13.74 10.68 -38.01
CA LEU A 653 13.75 11.76 -38.97
C LEU A 653 14.90 11.65 -39.97
N ASP A 654 14.62 11.96 -41.23
CA ASP A 654 15.66 12.13 -42.26
C ASP A 654 16.45 13.44 -42.09
N ALA A 655 17.53 13.60 -42.86
CA ALA A 655 18.35 14.83 -42.90
C ALA A 655 17.58 16.13 -43.25
N ALA A 656 16.37 16.04 -43.80
CA ALA A 656 15.51 17.18 -44.09
C ALA A 656 14.49 17.48 -42.97
N GLY A 657 14.46 16.66 -41.90
CA GLY A 657 13.57 16.77 -40.76
C GLY A 657 12.17 16.18 -41.01
N ASN A 658 12.00 15.31 -42.01
CA ASN A 658 10.75 14.58 -42.21
C ASN A 658 10.75 13.29 -41.39
N VAL A 659 9.62 12.96 -40.76
CA VAL A 659 9.42 11.65 -40.11
C VAL A 659 9.34 10.58 -41.19
N ILE A 660 10.20 9.57 -41.09
CA ILE A 660 10.30 8.47 -42.05
C ILE A 660 9.95 7.11 -41.46
N ALA A 661 10.04 6.97 -40.13
CA ALA A 661 9.57 5.82 -39.36
C ALA A 661 9.15 6.26 -37.96
N THR A 662 8.35 5.43 -37.29
CA THR A 662 7.94 5.61 -35.90
C THR A 662 8.00 4.27 -35.18
N GLN A 663 8.41 4.28 -33.92
CA GLN A 663 8.48 3.12 -33.04
C GLN A 663 7.83 3.46 -31.70
N ARG A 664 7.48 2.44 -30.91
CA ARG A 664 7.18 2.61 -29.48
C ARG A 664 8.25 1.93 -28.65
N THR A 665 8.60 2.55 -27.53
CA THR A 665 9.54 1.95 -26.57
C THR A 665 8.96 0.67 -25.96
N GLY A 666 9.82 -0.31 -25.70
CA GLY A 666 9.51 -1.57 -25.03
C GLY A 666 9.23 -1.41 -23.54
N ASP A 667 9.00 -2.53 -22.85
CA ASP A 667 8.78 -2.59 -21.40
C ASP A 667 10.04 -2.21 -20.58
N ASP A 668 11.20 -2.34 -21.21
CA ASP A 668 12.51 -1.88 -20.75
C ASP A 668 12.84 -0.44 -21.17
N GLY A 669 11.99 0.19 -22.00
CA GLY A 669 12.19 1.54 -22.51
C GLY A 669 13.01 1.61 -23.79
N GLU A 670 13.44 0.47 -24.34
CA GLU A 670 14.29 0.41 -25.52
C GLU A 670 13.50 0.63 -26.82
N TYR A 671 14.17 1.16 -27.84
CA TYR A 671 13.62 1.24 -29.20
C TYR A 671 14.69 0.92 -30.23
N LEU A 672 14.25 0.44 -31.40
CA LEU A 672 15.13 0.04 -32.49
C LEU A 672 14.53 0.44 -33.85
N PHE A 673 15.35 1.08 -34.68
CA PHE A 673 15.09 1.31 -36.10
C PHE A 673 16.14 0.58 -36.94
N GLU A 674 15.73 -0.46 -37.64
CA GLU A 674 16.56 -1.24 -38.54
C GLU A 674 16.29 -0.89 -40.01
N GLY A 675 17.09 -1.43 -40.92
CA GLY A 675 16.84 -1.25 -42.34
C GLY A 675 17.25 0.12 -42.90
N LEU A 676 18.09 0.89 -42.20
CA LEU A 676 18.39 2.29 -42.55
C LEU A 676 19.50 2.40 -43.60
N ALA A 677 19.29 3.16 -44.67
CA ALA A 677 20.38 3.44 -45.60
C ALA A 677 21.47 4.31 -44.95
N ALA A 678 22.72 4.22 -45.40
CA ALA A 678 23.78 5.14 -44.96
C ALA A 678 23.35 6.61 -45.21
N GLY A 679 23.45 7.47 -44.19
CA GLY A 679 22.91 8.83 -44.24
C GLY A 679 22.90 9.52 -42.88
N ASP A 680 22.35 10.73 -42.86
CA ASP A 680 22.18 11.54 -41.65
C ASP A 680 20.73 11.45 -41.16
N TYR A 681 20.57 11.16 -39.88
CA TYR A 681 19.30 10.97 -39.19
C TYR A 681 19.25 11.76 -37.88
N SER A 682 18.08 11.80 -37.26
CA SER A 682 17.89 12.21 -35.86
C SER A 682 16.67 11.50 -35.30
N VAL A 683 16.62 11.29 -33.99
CA VAL A 683 15.50 10.65 -33.30
C VAL A 683 14.77 11.69 -32.46
N ARG A 684 13.43 11.68 -32.48
CA ARG A 684 12.60 12.56 -31.67
C ARG A 684 11.69 11.75 -30.73
N PHE A 685 11.71 12.15 -29.47
CA PHE A 685 10.91 11.57 -28.40
C PHE A 685 9.81 12.54 -27.98
N ALA A 686 8.68 11.99 -27.53
CA ALA A 686 7.65 12.78 -26.88
C ALA A 686 8.11 13.14 -25.46
N ALA A 687 8.24 14.44 -25.15
CA ALA A 687 8.67 14.93 -23.83
C ALA A 687 7.77 14.51 -22.66
N ASP A 688 6.50 14.25 -22.98
CA ASP A 688 5.47 13.91 -22.01
C ASP A 688 4.51 12.89 -22.65
N PRO A 689 4.93 11.61 -22.74
CA PRO A 689 4.14 10.58 -23.41
C PRO A 689 2.81 10.30 -22.69
N ASP A 690 2.74 10.55 -21.38
CA ASP A 690 1.58 10.27 -20.52
C ASP A 690 0.73 11.50 -20.20
N GLY A 691 1.19 12.71 -20.54
CA GLY A 691 0.52 13.97 -20.19
C GLY A 691 0.68 14.37 -18.73
N ASP A 692 1.70 13.84 -18.03
CA ASP A 692 1.91 14.01 -16.60
C ASP A 692 2.85 15.17 -16.23
N GLY A 693 3.42 15.87 -17.22
CA GLY A 693 4.19 17.10 -17.03
C GLY A 693 5.68 16.91 -16.73
N LYS A 694 6.23 15.70 -16.92
CA LYS A 694 7.68 15.47 -16.87
C LYS A 694 8.42 16.28 -17.94
N ILE A 695 9.71 16.51 -17.71
CA ILE A 695 10.59 17.25 -18.64
C ILE A 695 11.83 16.44 -18.96
N PHE A 696 12.47 16.69 -20.10
CA PHE A 696 13.73 16.06 -20.44
C PHE A 696 14.85 16.44 -19.46
N VAL A 697 15.70 15.46 -19.12
CA VAL A 697 16.92 15.67 -18.33
C VAL A 697 17.97 16.44 -19.12
N THR A 698 19.03 16.85 -18.45
CA THR A 698 20.12 17.60 -19.11
C THR A 698 20.75 16.79 -20.24
N GLN A 699 20.79 17.37 -21.44
CA GLN A 699 21.44 16.76 -22.60
C GLN A 699 22.95 16.54 -22.36
N ASN A 700 23.45 15.37 -22.76
CA ASN A 700 24.83 14.91 -22.67
C ASN A 700 25.44 15.12 -21.27
N ALA A 701 24.72 14.63 -20.26
CA ALA A 701 25.10 14.78 -18.87
C ALA A 701 26.21 13.79 -18.47
N GLY A 702 27.40 14.31 -18.23
CA GLY A 702 28.50 13.52 -17.70
C GLY A 702 29.63 13.36 -18.71
N ILE A 703 30.31 12.21 -18.67
CA ILE A 703 31.39 11.86 -19.62
C ILE A 703 31.15 10.52 -20.32
N ASP A 704 30.11 9.81 -19.91
CA ASP A 704 29.79 8.47 -20.38
C ASP A 704 28.59 8.58 -21.30
N ASP A 705 28.86 8.63 -22.61
CA ASP A 705 27.85 8.80 -23.67
C ASP A 705 26.83 7.65 -23.66
N THR A 706 27.17 6.46 -23.14
CA THR A 706 26.30 5.29 -23.25
C THR A 706 25.15 5.27 -22.23
N ILE A 707 25.05 6.29 -21.39
CA ILE A 707 24.04 6.38 -20.33
C ILE A 707 23.46 7.78 -20.22
N ASP A 708 23.89 8.74 -21.03
CA ASP A 708 23.39 10.10 -20.94
C ASP A 708 22.30 10.37 -21.99
N SER A 709 21.50 11.40 -21.77
CA SER A 709 20.40 11.72 -22.68
C SER A 709 20.92 12.55 -23.86
N ASP A 710 20.72 12.09 -25.09
CA ASP A 710 21.15 12.78 -26.32
C ASP A 710 20.20 13.86 -26.81
N VAL A 711 18.99 13.93 -26.24
CA VAL A 711 17.93 14.80 -26.74
C VAL A 711 18.08 16.24 -26.25
N ASP A 712 17.85 17.21 -27.14
CA ASP A 712 17.73 18.61 -26.76
C ASP A 712 16.45 18.82 -25.92
N THR A 713 16.62 19.40 -24.72
CA THR A 713 15.55 19.58 -23.73
C THR A 713 14.30 20.36 -24.19
N VAL A 714 14.39 21.12 -25.29
CA VAL A 714 13.28 21.92 -25.81
C VAL A 714 12.56 21.19 -26.95
N THR A 715 13.33 20.50 -27.79
CA THR A 715 12.81 19.87 -29.02
C THR A 715 12.58 18.37 -28.88
N GLY A 716 13.13 17.73 -27.85
CA GLY A 716 13.09 16.28 -27.65
C GLY A 716 13.77 15.50 -28.76
N THR A 717 14.68 16.14 -29.51
CA THR A 717 15.33 15.55 -30.68
C THR A 717 16.82 15.42 -30.43
N THR A 718 17.42 14.31 -30.82
CA THR A 718 18.86 14.08 -30.76
C THR A 718 19.64 15.04 -31.67
N GLY A 719 20.96 15.06 -31.53
CA GLY A 719 21.86 15.58 -32.56
C GLY A 719 21.75 14.83 -33.90
N THR A 720 22.53 15.25 -34.89
CA THR A 720 22.62 14.52 -36.16
C THR A 720 23.40 13.22 -35.95
N ILE A 721 22.76 12.09 -36.23
CA ILE A 721 23.31 10.74 -36.22
C ILE A 721 23.73 10.40 -37.65
N THR A 722 25.03 10.29 -37.92
CA THR A 722 25.54 9.93 -39.25
C THR A 722 25.88 8.45 -39.29
N LEU A 723 25.14 7.68 -40.09
CA LEU A 723 25.36 6.24 -40.26
C LEU A 723 26.11 5.92 -41.56
N ALA A 724 27.17 5.12 -41.46
CA ALA A 724 27.75 4.38 -42.57
C ALA A 724 26.94 3.12 -42.88
N ALA A 725 27.19 2.49 -44.02
CA ALA A 725 26.46 1.28 -44.42
C ALA A 725 26.77 0.13 -43.43
N GLY A 726 25.72 -0.42 -42.81
CA GLY A 726 25.83 -1.46 -41.79
C GLY A 726 26.32 -0.98 -40.41
N GLU A 727 26.34 0.33 -40.15
CA GLU A 727 26.67 0.88 -38.83
C GLU A 727 25.47 0.79 -37.88
N ALA A 728 25.72 0.41 -36.63
CA ALA A 728 24.74 0.45 -35.55
C ALA A 728 25.12 1.55 -34.57
N SER A 729 24.20 2.47 -34.29
CA SER A 729 24.34 3.47 -33.21
C SER A 729 23.34 3.09 -32.12
N THR A 730 23.80 2.85 -30.90
CA THR A 730 23.04 2.14 -29.86
C THR A 730 22.83 2.95 -28.58
N ASP A 731 23.45 4.12 -28.50
CA ASP A 731 23.48 5.06 -27.39
C ASP A 731 22.76 6.36 -27.80
N ASN A 732 21.51 6.24 -28.26
CA ASN A 732 20.70 7.40 -28.64
C ASN A 732 19.55 7.53 -27.65
N ASP A 733 19.88 7.95 -26.45
CA ASP A 733 19.02 7.81 -25.30
C ASP A 733 18.26 9.10 -24.99
N ALA A 734 17.15 8.96 -24.28
CA ALA A 734 16.36 10.08 -23.77
C ALA A 734 16.04 9.84 -22.30
N GLY A 735 16.26 10.85 -21.46
CA GLY A 735 15.83 10.81 -20.07
C GLY A 735 14.75 11.86 -19.80
N ILE A 736 13.74 11.51 -19.01
CA ILE A 736 12.77 12.47 -18.43
C ILE A 736 12.79 12.41 -16.91
N VAL A 737 12.41 13.52 -16.27
CA VAL A 737 12.41 13.66 -14.82
C VAL A 737 11.19 14.45 -14.36
N ASP A 738 10.70 14.15 -13.15
CA ASP A 738 9.77 15.02 -12.44
C ASP A 738 10.49 16.32 -12.05
N PRO A 739 10.07 17.49 -12.54
CA PRO A 739 10.76 18.75 -12.25
C PRO A 739 10.61 19.22 -10.79
N ARG A 740 9.88 18.46 -9.95
CA ARG A 740 9.58 18.75 -8.55
C ARG A 740 8.98 20.12 -8.35
N THR A 741 7.90 20.41 -9.07
CA THR A 741 7.27 21.74 -9.09
C THR A 741 6.00 21.83 -8.27
N ALA A 742 5.58 20.75 -7.60
CA ALA A 742 4.41 20.76 -6.75
C ALA A 742 4.70 21.52 -5.43
N GLN A 743 3.65 22.08 -4.84
CA GLN A 743 3.72 22.76 -3.56
C GLN A 743 2.47 22.52 -2.71
N LEU A 744 2.68 22.51 -1.39
CA LEU A 744 1.69 22.19 -0.38
C LEU A 744 1.77 23.17 0.78
N GLY A 745 0.64 23.68 1.26
CA GLY A 745 0.60 24.49 2.47
C GLY A 745 -0.75 25.15 2.69
N ASP A 746 -0.74 26.14 3.57
CA ASP A 746 -1.61 27.32 3.63
C ASP A 746 -1.40 27.95 5.03
N THR A 747 -2.24 27.64 6.02
CA THR A 747 -2.25 28.36 7.30
C THR A 747 -2.62 27.51 8.53
N LEU A 748 -1.89 27.72 9.64
CA LEU A 748 -2.32 27.33 10.99
C LEU A 748 -3.01 28.53 11.68
N PHE A 749 -4.32 28.42 11.95
CA PHE A 749 -5.14 29.50 12.47
C PHE A 749 -5.76 29.18 13.84
N VAL A 750 -6.14 30.21 14.59
CA VAL A 750 -6.93 30.06 15.82
C VAL A 750 -8.41 30.22 15.48
N ASP A 751 -9.17 29.17 15.76
CA ASP A 751 -10.62 29.10 15.66
C ASP A 751 -11.22 29.51 17.01
N ALA A 752 -11.37 30.82 17.21
CA ALA A 752 -11.85 31.38 18.48
C ALA A 752 -13.34 31.11 18.70
N ASN A 753 -14.14 30.95 17.63
CA ASN A 753 -15.56 30.66 17.75
C ASN A 753 -15.90 29.15 17.73
N ARG A 754 -14.89 28.30 17.53
CA ARG A 754 -14.96 26.82 17.51
C ARG A 754 -15.87 26.26 16.40
N ASP A 755 -16.03 26.98 15.28
CA ASP A 755 -16.89 26.56 14.17
C ASP A 755 -16.18 25.72 13.10
N GLY A 756 -14.87 25.49 13.27
CA GLY A 756 -14.01 24.73 12.37
C GLY A 756 -13.52 25.52 11.16
N ARG A 757 -13.78 26.84 11.10
CA ARG A 757 -13.51 27.67 9.92
C ARG A 757 -12.56 28.82 10.20
N GLN A 758 -11.81 29.16 9.18
CA GLN A 758 -10.95 30.33 9.14
C GLN A 758 -11.76 31.62 8.84
N ASN A 759 -12.79 31.92 9.63
CA ASN A 759 -13.69 33.06 9.40
C ASN A 759 -13.72 34.10 10.53
N ASP A 760 -12.91 33.90 11.57
CA ASP A 760 -12.90 34.76 12.73
C ASP A 760 -12.29 36.14 12.45
N ALA A 761 -12.92 37.17 12.99
CA ALA A 761 -12.53 38.56 12.76
C ALA A 761 -11.17 38.95 13.37
N ALA A 762 -10.63 38.09 14.24
CA ALA A 762 -9.31 38.23 14.83
C ALA A 762 -8.44 37.07 14.32
N ASN A 763 -7.70 37.28 13.22
CA ASN A 763 -6.72 36.32 12.68
C ASN A 763 -5.55 36.11 13.67
N ALA A 764 -5.82 35.61 14.88
CA ALA A 764 -4.81 35.02 15.71
C ALA A 764 -4.35 33.76 14.98
N VAL A 765 -3.06 33.70 14.74
CA VAL A 765 -2.41 32.67 13.95
C VAL A 765 -1.25 32.15 14.80
N ALA A 766 -1.10 30.83 14.85
CA ALA A 766 -0.10 30.21 15.69
C ALA A 766 1.23 30.16 14.93
N ALA A 767 2.13 31.09 15.27
CA ALA A 767 3.47 31.18 14.70
C ALA A 767 4.46 30.30 15.47
N GLY A 768 5.45 29.75 14.77
CA GLY A 768 6.52 28.99 15.41
C GLY A 768 6.21 27.52 15.69
N VAL A 769 5.15 26.97 15.10
CA VAL A 769 4.77 25.56 15.23
C VAL A 769 5.46 24.75 14.13
N THR A 770 6.07 23.63 14.49
CA THR A 770 6.68 22.73 13.49
C THR A 770 5.57 22.06 12.70
N VAL A 771 5.75 22.02 11.38
CA VAL A 771 4.90 21.28 10.46
C VAL A 771 5.79 20.26 9.77
N SER A 772 5.40 18.99 9.81
CA SER A 772 6.12 17.89 9.16
C SER A 772 5.37 17.47 7.89
N LEU A 773 6.13 17.28 6.80
CA LEU A 773 5.63 16.64 5.60
C LEU A 773 6.00 15.15 5.67
N LEU A 774 5.03 14.28 5.44
CA LEU A 774 5.21 12.84 5.48
C LEU A 774 4.94 12.21 4.11
N ASP A 775 5.63 11.11 3.83
CA ASP A 775 5.38 10.27 2.66
C ASP A 775 4.15 9.35 2.86
N ALA A 776 3.81 8.57 1.83
CA ALA A 776 2.70 7.61 1.86
C ALA A 776 2.84 6.50 2.93
N SER A 777 4.06 6.28 3.45
CA SER A 777 4.34 5.33 4.54
C SER A 777 4.37 6.01 5.92
N LEU A 778 3.97 7.28 6.00
CA LEU A 778 3.99 8.12 7.20
C LEU A 778 5.40 8.31 7.78
N ASN A 779 6.44 8.33 6.93
CA ASN A 779 7.76 8.78 7.35
C ASN A 779 7.91 10.28 7.09
N VAL A 780 8.51 11.00 8.05
CA VAL A 780 8.84 12.42 7.87
C VAL A 780 9.94 12.57 6.82
N ILE A 781 9.65 13.36 5.78
CA ILE A 781 10.57 13.64 4.66
C ILE A 781 11.03 15.10 4.61
N ASP A 782 10.26 16.02 5.19
CA ASP A 782 10.66 17.41 5.38
C ASP A 782 9.94 18.04 6.58
N THR A 783 10.45 19.17 7.09
CA THR A 783 9.83 19.94 8.17
C THR A 783 9.97 21.44 7.91
N THR A 784 8.93 22.19 8.17
CA THR A 784 8.94 23.67 8.17
C THR A 784 8.36 24.20 9.48
N VAL A 785 8.32 25.52 9.63
CA VAL A 785 7.77 26.18 10.82
C VAL A 785 6.80 27.27 10.37
N THR A 786 5.62 27.34 11.00
CA THR A 786 4.63 28.36 10.67
C THR A 786 5.18 29.78 10.88
N GLY A 787 4.92 30.64 9.91
CA GLY A 787 5.30 32.05 9.90
C GLY A 787 4.57 32.88 10.95
N ILE A 788 4.94 34.16 11.08
CA ILE A 788 4.28 35.09 12.02
C ILE A 788 2.79 35.32 11.70
N ASP A 789 2.40 35.01 10.47
CA ASP A 789 1.05 35.04 9.93
C ASP A 789 0.39 33.65 9.90
N GLY A 790 0.98 32.63 10.54
CA GLY A 790 0.49 31.24 10.56
C GLY A 790 0.79 30.45 9.31
N THR A 791 1.35 31.08 8.28
CA THR A 791 1.54 30.44 6.97
C THR A 791 2.67 29.43 6.98
N TYR A 792 2.50 28.35 6.23
CA TYR A 792 3.57 27.39 5.97
C TYR A 792 3.54 26.94 4.51
N LEU A 793 4.68 26.50 4.00
CA LEU A 793 4.82 26.05 2.61
C LEU A 793 5.90 24.99 2.53
N PHE A 794 5.56 23.88 1.89
CA PHE A 794 6.48 22.93 1.30
C PHE A 794 6.44 23.15 -0.21
N ASP A 795 7.56 23.56 -0.79
CA ASP A 795 7.74 23.71 -2.23
C ASP A 795 8.75 22.68 -2.74
N GLY A 796 8.91 22.60 -4.07
CA GLY A 796 9.90 21.70 -4.63
C GLY A 796 9.52 20.21 -4.49
N LEU A 797 8.23 19.90 -4.44
CA LEU A 797 7.74 18.54 -4.23
C LEU A 797 7.58 17.80 -5.56
N ALA A 798 7.94 16.52 -5.56
CA ALA A 798 7.61 15.60 -6.65
C ALA A 798 6.10 15.30 -6.66
N LYS A 799 5.59 14.75 -7.75
CA LYS A 799 4.28 14.12 -7.74
C LYS A 799 4.28 12.97 -6.74
N GLY A 800 3.18 12.80 -6.03
CA GLY A 800 3.10 11.74 -5.04
C GLY A 800 1.99 11.95 -4.03
N THR A 801 1.98 11.06 -3.04
CA THR A 801 1.05 11.06 -1.93
C THR A 801 1.77 11.52 -0.67
N TYR A 802 1.16 12.48 0.01
CA TYR A 802 1.72 13.19 1.16
C TYR A 802 0.69 13.30 2.28
N TYR A 803 1.20 13.54 3.49
CA TYR A 803 0.43 13.95 4.66
C TYR A 803 1.13 15.15 5.31
N VAL A 804 0.37 15.99 6.00
CA VAL A 804 0.89 17.09 6.80
C VAL A 804 0.56 16.81 8.26
N ASP A 805 1.56 16.89 9.13
CA ASP A 805 1.43 16.70 10.58
C ASP A 805 1.88 17.97 11.30
N PHE A 806 1.03 18.49 12.18
CA PHE A 806 1.31 19.68 12.96
C PHE A 806 1.65 19.30 14.40
N ASP A 807 2.77 19.79 14.92
CA ASP A 807 3.13 19.57 16.33
C ASP A 807 2.05 20.12 17.28
N ASP A 808 1.84 19.42 18.40
CA ASP A 808 0.98 19.87 19.51
C ASP A 808 1.29 21.30 19.95
N VAL A 809 0.25 22.13 20.05
CA VAL A 809 0.35 23.52 20.51
C VAL A 809 -0.14 23.62 21.95
N ALA A 810 0.79 23.86 22.89
CA ALA A 810 0.45 23.90 24.32
C ALA A 810 -0.70 24.88 24.64
N GLY A 811 -1.76 24.36 25.27
CA GLY A 811 -2.97 25.12 25.63
C GLY A 811 -4.03 25.20 24.53
N PHE A 812 -3.87 24.45 23.44
CA PHE A 812 -4.82 24.36 22.34
C PHE A 812 -5.05 22.90 21.92
N ASP A 813 -6.28 22.60 21.52
CA ASP A 813 -6.65 21.41 20.78
C ASP A 813 -6.86 21.76 19.29
N PHE A 814 -6.79 20.78 18.40
CA PHE A 814 -7.22 20.98 17.01
C PHE A 814 -8.76 21.02 16.92
N THR A 815 -9.27 21.95 16.12
CA THR A 815 -10.72 22.12 15.89
C THR A 815 -11.30 21.00 15.02
N THR A 816 -12.61 21.04 14.80
CA THR A 816 -13.29 20.07 13.94
C THR A 816 -12.86 20.23 12.48
N ALA A 817 -12.41 19.14 11.85
CA ALA A 817 -12.01 19.11 10.46
C ALA A 817 -13.19 19.16 9.46
N PHE A 818 -12.91 19.64 8.26
CA PHE A 818 -13.77 19.58 7.06
C PHE A 818 -15.13 20.28 7.21
N VAL A 819 -15.18 21.38 7.97
CA VAL A 819 -16.41 22.11 8.27
C VAL A 819 -16.57 23.32 7.34
N GLY A 820 -16.92 23.11 6.07
CA GLY A 820 -17.32 24.22 5.18
C GLY A 820 -16.75 24.17 3.78
N ASP A 821 -16.11 25.27 3.37
CA ASP A 821 -15.42 25.39 2.09
C ASP A 821 -13.98 24.92 2.25
N THR A 822 -13.45 24.21 1.25
CA THR A 822 -12.22 23.43 1.35
C THR A 822 -10.94 24.25 1.50
N ALA A 823 -11.01 25.58 1.37
CA ALA A 823 -9.86 26.50 1.43
C ALA A 823 -9.90 27.44 2.63
N GLY A 824 -10.66 27.08 3.66
CA GLY A 824 -10.80 27.88 4.88
C GLY A 824 -11.44 27.09 6.00
N ASP A 825 -11.22 25.78 6.01
CA ASP A 825 -11.60 24.83 7.05
C ASP A 825 -10.37 24.08 7.54
N SER A 826 -10.41 23.54 8.76
CA SER A 826 -9.32 22.68 9.22
C SER A 826 -9.33 21.36 8.44
N ASN A 827 -8.17 20.87 8.02
CA ASN A 827 -8.02 19.60 7.29
C ASN A 827 -7.33 18.51 8.10
N VAL A 828 -7.03 18.80 9.37
CA VAL A 828 -6.32 17.91 10.27
C VAL A 828 -7.23 17.32 11.34
N ASP A 829 -6.94 16.10 11.74
CA ASP A 829 -7.62 15.43 12.84
C ASP A 829 -7.22 15.99 14.22
N ALA A 830 -7.76 15.40 15.28
CA ALA A 830 -7.49 15.82 16.66
C ALA A 830 -6.02 15.64 17.10
N ALA A 831 -5.22 14.89 16.34
CA ALA A 831 -3.79 14.70 16.58
C ALA A 831 -2.92 15.61 15.69
N GLY A 832 -3.52 16.44 14.84
CA GLY A 832 -2.79 17.35 13.96
C GLY A 832 -2.40 16.74 12.61
N LEU A 833 -2.88 15.54 12.27
CA LEU A 833 -2.56 14.87 11.00
C LEU A 833 -3.63 15.12 9.95
N SER A 834 -3.23 15.48 8.73
CA SER A 834 -4.15 15.64 7.60
C SER A 834 -4.67 14.30 7.07
N ASP A 835 -5.73 14.36 6.26
CA ASP A 835 -6.06 13.27 5.34
C ASP A 835 -4.99 13.11 4.23
N GLU A 836 -5.09 12.04 3.44
CA GLU A 836 -4.21 11.77 2.31
C GLU A 836 -4.28 12.87 1.24
N ILE A 837 -3.12 13.42 0.86
CA ILE A 837 -2.99 14.47 -0.15
C ILE A 837 -2.22 13.91 -1.35
N THR A 838 -2.86 13.85 -2.52
CA THR A 838 -2.17 13.50 -3.77
C THR A 838 -1.85 14.76 -4.56
N LEU A 839 -0.59 14.93 -4.95
CA LEU A 839 -0.12 16.05 -5.78
C LEU A 839 0.31 15.57 -7.16
N ALA A 840 -0.13 16.26 -8.20
CA ALA A 840 0.40 16.17 -9.55
C ALA A 840 1.60 17.11 -9.77
N ILE A 841 2.36 16.90 -10.85
CA ILE A 841 3.48 17.79 -11.21
C ILE A 841 2.97 19.23 -11.41
N GLY A 842 3.60 20.17 -10.71
CA GLY A 842 3.25 21.59 -10.77
C GLY A 842 1.96 21.97 -10.04
N GLU A 843 1.32 21.03 -9.34
CA GLU A 843 0.13 21.30 -8.55
C GLU A 843 0.45 22.21 -7.36
N SER A 844 -0.43 23.17 -7.11
CA SER A 844 -0.36 24.07 -5.96
C SER A 844 -1.57 23.83 -5.08
N ASN A 845 -1.41 22.98 -4.07
CA ASN A 845 -2.45 22.76 -3.07
C ASN A 845 -2.18 23.65 -1.85
N LEU A 846 -2.80 24.84 -1.87
CA LEU A 846 -2.76 25.81 -0.78
C LEU A 846 -4.11 25.86 -0.07
N THR A 847 -4.59 24.69 0.35
CA THR A 847 -5.86 24.55 1.06
C THR A 847 -5.73 23.60 2.24
N ILE A 848 -4.50 23.32 2.69
CA ILE A 848 -4.27 22.46 3.84
C ILE A 848 -4.03 23.38 5.03
N ASP A 849 -5.10 23.60 5.78
CA ASP A 849 -5.12 24.42 6.97
C ASP A 849 -5.29 23.55 8.22
N ALA A 850 -4.88 24.10 9.35
CA ALA A 850 -5.14 23.52 10.66
C ALA A 850 -5.73 24.60 11.58
N GLY A 851 -6.87 24.30 12.19
CA GLY A 851 -7.52 25.20 13.13
C GLY A 851 -7.27 24.79 14.57
N LEU A 852 -6.98 25.75 15.45
CA LEU A 852 -6.72 25.54 16.87
C LEU A 852 -7.82 26.18 17.72
N VAL A 853 -8.40 25.41 18.64
CA VAL A 853 -9.31 25.92 19.68
C VAL A 853 -8.59 25.90 21.02
N ARG A 854 -8.82 26.91 21.87
CA ARG A 854 -8.22 26.92 23.21
C ARG A 854 -8.74 25.71 23.99
N GLU A 855 -7.84 24.97 24.66
CA GLU A 855 -8.23 23.96 25.64
C GLU A 855 -9.17 24.62 26.67
N ASN A 856 -10.34 24.01 26.91
CA ASN A 856 -11.34 24.56 27.82
C ASN A 856 -11.90 23.48 28.74
N THR A 857 -11.74 23.68 30.04
CA THR A 857 -12.28 22.81 31.08
C THR A 857 -13.64 23.36 31.49
N ALA A 858 -14.65 22.48 31.62
CA ALA A 858 -15.95 22.93 32.12
C ALA A 858 -15.83 23.62 33.51
N PRO A 859 -16.66 24.64 33.77
CA PRO A 859 -16.63 25.35 35.04
C PRO A 859 -17.06 24.46 36.22
N ASP A 860 -16.74 24.87 37.44
CA ASP A 860 -17.14 24.22 38.69
C ASP A 860 -18.29 25.03 39.33
N ALA A 861 -19.51 24.50 39.20
CA ALA A 861 -20.71 25.07 39.80
C ALA A 861 -20.94 24.49 41.21
N VAL A 862 -21.27 25.33 42.18
CA VAL A 862 -21.35 24.97 43.60
C VAL A 862 -22.72 25.31 44.18
N ASP A 863 -23.33 24.34 44.86
CA ASP A 863 -24.67 24.50 45.44
C ASP A 863 -24.84 25.75 46.31
N ASP A 864 -25.98 26.40 46.13
CA ASP A 864 -26.40 27.61 46.84
C ASP A 864 -27.58 27.33 47.76
N ASN A 865 -27.80 28.22 48.72
CA ASN A 865 -28.98 28.18 49.55
C ASN A 865 -29.44 29.58 49.96
N GLY A 866 -30.74 29.73 50.18
CA GLY A 866 -31.32 30.98 50.66
C GLY A 866 -32.61 30.74 51.43
N LYS A 867 -32.89 31.63 52.39
CA LYS A 867 -34.07 31.57 53.24
C LYS A 867 -34.68 32.95 53.44
N VAL A 868 -35.98 33.07 53.26
CA VAL A 868 -36.73 34.32 53.43
C VAL A 868 -38.20 34.05 53.83
N CYS A 869 -38.94 35.08 54.19
CA CYS A 869 -40.40 35.03 54.37
C CYS A 869 -41.11 34.96 53.02
N ALA A 870 -42.22 34.22 52.91
CA ALA A 870 -42.90 33.99 51.64
C ALA A 870 -43.25 35.30 50.87
N ASN A 871 -43.52 36.38 51.60
CA ASN A 871 -43.87 37.70 51.07
C ASN A 871 -42.69 38.65 50.79
N GLU A 872 -41.46 38.17 50.98
CA GLU A 872 -40.23 38.92 50.73
C GLU A 872 -39.47 38.37 49.52
N LEU A 873 -38.63 39.22 48.92
CA LEU A 873 -37.76 38.84 47.80
C LEU A 873 -36.48 38.18 48.30
N LEU A 874 -36.20 36.95 47.85
CA LEU A 874 -34.95 36.25 48.12
C LEU A 874 -33.95 36.46 46.98
N ALA A 875 -32.89 37.22 47.24
CA ALA A 875 -31.79 37.43 46.29
C ALA A 875 -30.57 36.55 46.63
N ILE A 876 -30.13 35.74 45.68
CA ILE A 876 -28.97 34.85 45.80
C ILE A 876 -28.00 35.15 44.65
N ASP A 877 -26.76 35.48 44.96
CA ASP A 877 -25.67 35.62 43.97
C ASP A 877 -25.07 34.24 43.72
N VAL A 878 -25.62 33.55 42.71
CA VAL A 878 -25.28 32.14 42.44
C VAL A 878 -23.88 31.98 41.84
N LEU A 879 -23.27 33.07 41.35
CA LEU A 879 -21.92 33.04 40.80
C LEU A 879 -20.83 33.33 41.85
N ALA A 880 -21.21 33.62 43.10
CA ALA A 880 -20.27 34.09 44.13
C ALA A 880 -19.25 33.02 44.57
N ASN A 881 -19.61 31.75 44.45
CA ASN A 881 -18.87 30.55 44.83
C ASN A 881 -18.50 29.64 43.64
N ASP A 882 -18.97 29.98 42.44
CA ASP A 882 -18.63 29.28 41.20
C ASP A 882 -17.26 29.72 40.68
N SER A 883 -16.59 28.82 39.95
CA SER A 883 -15.29 29.14 39.37
C SER A 883 -15.07 28.44 38.04
N ASP A 884 -14.17 29.00 37.23
CA ASP A 884 -13.72 28.40 36.00
C ASP A 884 -12.19 28.14 36.09
N PRO A 885 -11.69 26.96 35.70
CA PRO A 885 -10.26 26.64 35.78
C PRO A 885 -9.36 27.57 34.95
N GLU A 886 -9.85 28.06 33.81
CA GLU A 886 -9.15 29.02 32.95
C GLU A 886 -9.54 30.48 33.26
N ASN A 887 -10.42 30.67 34.23
CA ASN A 887 -10.89 31.94 34.77
C ASN A 887 -11.68 32.75 33.72
N ASP A 888 -12.45 32.04 32.89
CA ASP A 888 -13.38 32.64 31.94
C ASP A 888 -14.62 33.25 32.62
N PRO A 889 -15.24 34.27 32.02
CA PRO A 889 -16.43 34.91 32.59
C PRO A 889 -17.64 33.96 32.57
N LEU A 890 -18.22 33.70 33.73
CA LEU A 890 -19.40 32.84 33.87
C LEU A 890 -20.71 33.59 33.61
N ALA A 891 -21.65 32.92 32.95
CA ALA A 891 -23.01 33.39 32.76
C ALA A 891 -24.03 32.30 33.12
N VAL A 892 -25.08 32.68 33.85
CA VAL A 892 -26.23 31.78 34.10
C VAL A 892 -27.07 31.70 32.83
N THR A 893 -27.27 30.49 32.31
CA THR A 893 -28.00 30.25 31.05
C THR A 893 -29.32 29.53 31.25
N GLN A 894 -29.46 28.77 32.35
CA GLN A 894 -30.71 28.09 32.70
C GLN A 894 -31.00 28.16 34.19
N LEU A 895 -32.28 28.15 34.51
CA LEU A 895 -32.82 28.04 35.85
C LEU A 895 -34.04 27.11 35.83
N ALA A 896 -34.07 26.13 36.73
CA ALA A 896 -35.09 25.08 36.78
C ALA A 896 -35.32 24.38 35.42
N GLY A 897 -34.26 24.20 34.64
CA GLY A 897 -34.29 23.60 33.30
C GLY A 897 -34.91 24.48 32.21
N GLN A 898 -35.18 25.75 32.50
CA GLN A 898 -35.66 26.74 31.53
C GLN A 898 -34.53 27.72 31.18
N SER A 899 -34.39 28.06 29.89
CA SER A 899 -33.46 29.12 29.49
C SER A 899 -33.87 30.47 30.07
N ILE A 900 -32.90 31.22 30.57
CA ILE A 900 -33.10 32.55 31.13
C ILE A 900 -31.94 33.45 30.70
N ALA A 901 -32.24 34.67 30.27
CA ALA A 901 -31.23 35.69 29.96
C ALA A 901 -31.12 36.74 31.09
N ASP A 902 -29.99 37.46 31.12
CA ASP A 902 -29.82 38.56 32.07
C ASP A 902 -30.91 39.64 31.91
N GLY A 903 -31.56 40.00 33.03
CA GLY A 903 -32.71 40.90 33.07
C GLY A 903 -34.07 40.27 32.76
N GLU A 904 -34.14 38.96 32.53
CA GLU A 904 -35.38 38.22 32.29
C GLU A 904 -36.01 37.71 33.61
N THR A 905 -37.35 37.60 33.60
CA THR A 905 -38.13 36.96 34.67
C THR A 905 -38.86 35.75 34.11
N ILE A 906 -38.70 34.59 34.75
CA ILE A 906 -39.41 33.35 34.43
C ILE A 906 -40.37 32.96 35.56
N SER A 907 -41.35 32.12 35.22
CA SER A 907 -42.29 31.53 36.17
C SER A 907 -41.99 30.04 36.32
N ILE A 908 -41.87 29.57 37.56
CA ILE A 908 -41.46 28.22 37.90
C ILE A 908 -42.63 27.52 38.59
N ASP A 909 -42.97 26.35 38.05
CA ASP A 909 -43.91 25.42 38.66
C ASP A 909 -43.13 24.18 39.11
N GLY A 910 -43.48 23.61 40.26
CA GLY A 910 -42.69 22.52 40.82
C GLY A 910 -43.30 21.88 42.05
N THR A 911 -42.45 21.19 42.79
CA THR A 911 -42.83 20.58 44.07
C THR A 911 -41.95 21.14 45.18
N ALA A 912 -42.57 21.69 46.22
CA ALA A 912 -41.93 22.03 47.47
C ALA A 912 -42.12 20.89 48.48
N THR A 913 -41.29 20.85 49.51
CA THR A 913 -41.56 20.07 50.72
C THR A 913 -42.07 21.04 51.78
N VAL A 914 -43.33 20.86 52.21
CA VAL A 914 -43.94 21.61 53.29
C VAL A 914 -44.11 20.67 54.47
N ASN A 915 -43.50 20.98 55.62
CA ASN A 915 -43.61 20.15 56.83
C ASN A 915 -43.32 18.65 56.61
N GLY A 916 -42.33 18.36 55.75
CA GLY A 916 -41.93 16.98 55.39
C GLY A 916 -42.85 16.26 54.40
N SER A 917 -43.85 16.94 53.82
CA SER A 917 -44.76 16.42 52.79
C SER A 917 -44.57 17.16 51.47
N SER A 918 -44.64 16.43 50.35
CA SER A 918 -44.52 17.03 49.02
C SER A 918 -45.80 17.77 48.63
N PHE A 919 -45.65 19.03 48.20
CA PHE A 919 -46.70 19.95 47.80
C PHE A 919 -46.37 20.52 46.41
N ALA A 920 -47.33 20.54 45.49
CA ALA A 920 -47.13 21.15 44.18
C ALA A 920 -47.44 22.65 44.25
N PHE A 921 -46.51 23.49 43.80
CA PHE A 921 -46.70 24.94 43.69
C PHE A 921 -46.71 25.36 42.22
N THR A 922 -47.28 26.53 41.96
CA THR A 922 -47.23 27.17 40.65
C THR A 922 -46.93 28.65 40.80
N GLY A 923 -46.19 29.23 39.85
CA GLY A 923 -46.01 30.67 39.78
C GLY A 923 -44.92 31.26 40.67
N LEU A 924 -43.88 30.50 41.04
CA LEU A 924 -42.69 31.07 41.69
C LEU A 924 -41.94 31.92 40.67
N GLN A 925 -41.85 33.23 40.88
CA GLN A 925 -41.21 34.11 39.94
C GLN A 925 -39.72 34.20 40.24
N ALA A 926 -38.87 34.07 39.23
CA ALA A 926 -37.42 34.19 39.35
C ALA A 926 -36.87 35.19 38.33
N THR A 927 -36.11 36.17 38.78
CA THR A 927 -35.50 37.20 37.92
C THR A 927 -33.99 37.15 38.02
N LEU A 928 -33.30 37.03 36.89
CA LEU A 928 -31.83 37.06 36.82
C LEU A 928 -31.34 38.49 36.59
N THR A 929 -30.37 38.95 37.38
CA THR A 929 -29.67 40.23 37.16
C THR A 929 -28.22 40.14 37.60
N GLY A 930 -27.30 40.12 36.64
CA GLY A 930 -25.85 40.16 36.87
C GLY A 930 -25.33 39.01 37.72
N GLY A 931 -25.85 37.79 37.54
CA GLY A 931 -25.51 36.61 38.35
C GLY A 931 -26.36 36.44 39.62
N VAL A 932 -27.14 37.46 40.00
CA VAL A 932 -28.06 37.37 41.13
C VAL A 932 -29.42 36.90 40.66
N VAL A 933 -29.91 35.79 41.22
CA VAL A 933 -31.29 35.31 41.02
C VAL A 933 -32.15 35.82 42.18
N THR A 934 -33.18 36.59 41.85
CA THR A 934 -34.17 37.07 42.82
C THR A 934 -35.46 36.29 42.68
N PHE A 935 -35.85 35.58 43.74
CA PHE A 935 -37.08 34.80 43.82
C PHE A 935 -38.17 35.58 44.58
N ASP A 936 -39.38 35.55 44.03
CA ASP A 936 -40.60 36.10 44.63
C ASP A 936 -41.59 34.95 44.87
N GLY A 937 -41.68 34.55 46.15
CA GLY A 937 -42.44 33.40 46.61
C GLY A 937 -43.91 33.70 46.91
N GLU A 938 -44.32 34.96 46.89
CA GLU A 938 -45.60 35.44 47.44
C GLU A 938 -46.79 34.67 46.86
N SER A 939 -46.88 34.63 45.52
CA SER A 939 -47.99 33.92 44.85
C SER A 939 -47.87 32.39 44.92
N ALA A 940 -46.66 31.85 45.02
CA ALA A 940 -46.43 30.40 45.04
C ALA A 940 -46.71 29.78 46.40
N PHE A 941 -46.53 30.57 47.47
CA PHE A 941 -46.61 30.15 48.87
C PHE A 941 -47.55 31.00 49.73
N GLU A 942 -48.50 31.74 49.13
CA GLU A 942 -49.55 32.54 49.80
C GLU A 942 -50.31 31.74 50.90
N GLY A 943 -50.42 30.43 50.74
CA GLY A 943 -51.12 29.55 51.70
C GLY A 943 -50.25 28.97 52.81
N LEU A 944 -49.01 29.44 52.97
CA LEU A 944 -48.09 28.93 53.99
C LEU A 944 -48.39 29.60 55.33
N ASP A 945 -49.02 28.85 56.24
CA ASP A 945 -49.35 29.34 57.57
C ASP A 945 -48.05 29.64 58.35
N ILE A 946 -48.06 30.68 59.19
CA ILE A 946 -46.93 31.01 60.06
C ILE A 946 -46.45 29.80 60.90
N GLY A 947 -45.14 29.53 60.87
CA GLY A 947 -44.53 28.34 61.48
C GLY A 947 -44.45 27.12 60.56
N GLU A 948 -45.00 27.19 59.34
CA GLU A 948 -44.69 26.25 58.27
C GLU A 948 -43.52 26.74 57.42
N GLU A 949 -42.76 25.82 56.83
CA GLU A 949 -41.71 26.14 55.86
C GLU A 949 -41.88 25.34 54.57
N ALA A 950 -41.67 25.99 53.43
CA ALA A 950 -41.63 25.37 52.11
C ALA A 950 -40.19 25.35 51.60
N THR A 951 -39.62 24.14 51.42
CA THR A 951 -38.28 23.99 50.84
C THR A 951 -38.38 23.55 49.37
N VAL A 952 -37.66 24.24 48.49
CA VAL A 952 -37.61 23.98 47.05
C VAL A 952 -36.15 23.85 46.62
N THR A 953 -35.80 22.78 45.92
CA THR A 953 -34.50 22.65 45.27
C THR A 953 -34.67 22.89 43.78
N LEU A 954 -33.95 23.87 43.22
CA LEU A 954 -33.94 24.19 41.80
C LEU A 954 -32.53 24.05 41.26
N SER A 955 -32.35 23.47 40.07
CA SER A 955 -31.05 23.48 39.40
C SER A 955 -30.82 24.79 38.65
N TYR A 956 -29.59 25.30 38.64
CA TYR A 956 -29.15 26.33 37.69
C TYR A 956 -27.96 25.83 36.86
N THR A 957 -27.76 26.43 35.69
CA THR A 957 -26.66 26.08 34.79
C THR A 957 -25.86 27.33 34.47
N ILE A 958 -24.54 27.23 34.66
CA ILE A 958 -23.56 28.23 34.25
C ILE A 958 -22.84 27.77 32.99
N ASP A 959 -22.48 28.72 32.15
CA ASP A 959 -21.71 28.54 30.92
C ASP A 959 -20.54 29.54 30.91
N ASP A 960 -19.40 29.10 30.43
CA ASP A 960 -18.15 29.88 30.34
C ASP A 960 -18.00 30.63 29.00
N GLY A 961 -18.93 30.45 28.06
CA GLY A 961 -18.87 31.01 26.71
C GLY A 961 -17.98 30.25 25.73
N GLU A 962 -17.32 29.18 26.19
CA GLU A 962 -16.28 28.40 25.49
C GLU A 962 -16.66 26.91 25.40
N ALA A 963 -17.97 26.65 25.35
CA ALA A 963 -18.62 25.33 25.30
C ALA A 963 -18.46 24.47 26.57
N GLY A 964 -18.00 25.04 27.69
CA GLY A 964 -18.07 24.43 29.01
C GLY A 964 -19.30 24.89 29.77
N SER A 965 -20.04 23.93 30.34
CA SER A 965 -21.17 24.24 31.22
C SER A 965 -21.22 23.28 32.40
N ALA A 966 -21.70 23.79 33.53
CA ALA A 966 -21.90 23.02 34.75
C ALA A 966 -23.22 23.41 35.40
N SER A 967 -23.72 22.55 36.28
CA SER A 967 -24.97 22.80 36.99
C SER A 967 -24.83 22.44 38.45
N ALA A 968 -25.49 23.23 39.30
CA ALA A 968 -25.59 23.03 40.73
C ALA A 968 -27.01 23.31 41.20
N ASP A 969 -27.29 22.97 42.45
CA ASP A 969 -28.60 23.12 43.05
C ASP A 969 -28.68 24.40 43.90
N ILE A 970 -29.86 25.02 43.91
CA ILE A 970 -30.24 26.14 44.77
C ILE A 970 -31.33 25.64 45.70
N ASP A 971 -31.01 25.54 46.99
CA ASP A 971 -31.95 25.20 48.05
C ASP A 971 -32.62 26.47 48.59
N LEU A 972 -33.88 26.67 48.21
CA LEU A 972 -34.72 27.78 48.65
C LEU A 972 -35.59 27.35 49.83
N THR A 973 -35.69 28.21 50.84
CA THR A 973 -36.64 28.05 51.95
C THR A 973 -37.51 29.29 52.10
N PHE A 974 -38.82 29.12 51.99
CA PHE A 974 -39.80 30.18 52.26
C PHE A 974 -40.50 29.88 53.59
N CYS A 975 -40.48 30.82 54.53
CA CYS A 975 -41.22 30.74 55.79
C CYS A 975 -42.63 31.27 55.65
N GLY A 976 -43.57 30.64 56.37
CA GLY A 976 -44.94 31.13 56.46
C GLY A 976 -45.01 32.48 57.16
N VAL A 977 -46.01 33.25 56.75
CA VAL A 977 -46.28 34.60 57.25
C VAL A 977 -47.65 34.65 57.91
N ALA A 978 -47.83 35.47 58.94
CA ALA A 978 -49.13 35.79 59.48
C ALA A 978 -49.70 37.01 58.74
N GLU A 979 -50.89 36.89 58.18
CA GLU A 979 -51.57 38.01 57.51
C GLU A 979 -52.60 38.68 58.43
N THR A 980 -52.86 38.06 59.59
CA THR A 980 -53.80 38.53 60.60
C THR A 980 -53.24 38.40 62.01
N ILE A 981 -53.75 39.21 62.94
CA ILE A 981 -53.41 39.07 64.37
C ILE A 981 -53.86 37.72 64.93
N GLU A 982 -54.90 37.11 64.35
CA GLU A 982 -55.37 35.78 64.71
C GLU A 982 -54.41 34.66 64.28
N GLU A 983 -53.78 34.76 63.12
CA GLU A 983 -52.74 33.81 62.68
C GLU A 983 -51.46 33.99 63.52
N LEU A 984 -51.04 35.24 63.72
CA LEU A 984 -49.93 35.56 64.62
C LEU A 984 -50.21 35.01 66.02
N ALA A 985 -51.45 35.15 66.52
CA ALA A 985 -51.89 34.60 67.80
C ALA A 985 -51.78 33.08 67.88
N ALA A 986 -52.23 32.38 66.84
CA ALA A 986 -52.23 30.93 66.79
C ALA A 986 -50.80 30.36 66.83
N SER A 987 -49.83 31.13 66.34
CA SER A 987 -48.41 30.77 66.32
C SER A 987 -47.66 31.00 67.63
N LEU A 988 -48.26 31.72 68.60
CA LEU A 988 -47.58 32.06 69.85
C LEU A 988 -47.26 30.80 70.69
N PRO A 989 -46.25 30.86 71.57
CA PRO A 989 -45.94 29.79 72.50
C PRO A 989 -47.16 29.30 73.29
N ALA A 990 -47.44 27.99 73.20
CA ALA A 990 -48.46 27.37 74.03
C ALA A 990 -47.96 27.17 75.47
N GLY A 991 -48.47 27.95 76.42
CA GLY A 991 -48.23 27.78 77.86
C GLY A 991 -47.50 28.97 78.51
N LEU A 992 -46.85 28.71 79.66
CA LEU A 992 -46.18 29.75 80.43
C LEU A 992 -44.82 30.11 79.83
N ILE A 993 -44.64 31.38 79.47
CA ILE A 993 -43.37 31.95 79.05
C ILE A 993 -42.63 32.58 80.22
N GLY A 994 -41.29 32.62 80.17
CA GLY A 994 -40.49 33.35 81.14
C GLY A 994 -40.29 34.81 80.74
N TYR A 995 -40.27 35.72 81.70
CA TYR A 995 -39.92 37.12 81.47
C TYR A 995 -39.32 37.77 82.72
N SER A 996 -38.59 38.85 82.54
CA SER A 996 -37.91 39.59 83.62
C SER A 996 -38.18 41.08 83.46
N ILE A 997 -38.60 41.74 84.54
CA ILE A 997 -38.73 43.21 84.57
C ILE A 997 -37.35 43.78 84.94
N ILE A 998 -36.68 44.41 83.97
CA ILE A 998 -35.28 44.85 84.14
C ILE A 998 -35.15 46.28 84.65
N ASN A 999 -36.17 47.09 84.42
CA ASN A 999 -36.29 48.41 85.01
C ASN A 999 -37.60 48.47 85.80
N ASN A 1000 -37.47 48.41 87.12
CA ASN A 1000 -38.58 48.48 88.06
C ASN A 1000 -38.45 49.82 88.79
N TYR A 1001 -39.38 50.74 88.55
CA TYR A 1001 -39.45 51.96 89.33
C TYR A 1001 -39.88 51.64 90.76
N ALA A 1002 -38.88 51.46 91.64
CA ALA A 1002 -39.09 51.24 93.06
C ALA A 1002 -39.53 52.55 93.73
N SER A 1003 -40.74 52.54 94.29
CA SER A 1003 -41.36 53.48 95.26
C SER A 1003 -42.23 54.63 94.71
N GLY A 1004 -43.50 54.29 94.45
CA GLY A 1004 -44.65 55.17 94.75
C GLY A 1004 -45.19 56.02 93.60
N ASN A 1005 -46.38 55.63 93.11
CA ASN A 1005 -47.33 56.48 92.39
C ASN A 1005 -46.71 57.33 91.26
N SER A 1006 -46.09 56.71 90.26
CA SER A 1006 -45.81 57.31 88.94
C SER A 1006 -46.38 56.41 87.86
N ALA A 1007 -47.06 56.99 86.88
CA ALA A 1007 -47.79 56.27 85.84
C ALA A 1007 -46.90 55.83 84.67
N GLU A 1008 -45.62 55.52 84.83
CA GLU A 1008 -44.71 55.23 83.68
C GLU A 1008 -44.83 53.76 83.18
N SER A 1009 -44.33 53.47 81.97
CA SER A 1009 -44.25 52.10 81.41
C SER A 1009 -43.07 51.30 81.98
N TYR A 1010 -42.99 50.02 81.63
CA TYR A 1010 -42.03 49.05 82.12
C TYR A 1010 -41.16 48.46 81.00
N ASP A 1011 -39.90 48.20 81.35
CA ASP A 1011 -38.97 47.45 80.49
C ASP A 1011 -39.04 45.95 80.83
N ILE A 1012 -39.51 45.13 79.89
CA ILE A 1012 -39.66 43.67 80.03
C ILE A 1012 -38.71 42.96 79.06
N VAL A 1013 -37.97 41.98 79.56
CA VAL A 1013 -37.17 41.05 78.74
C VAL A 1013 -37.79 39.67 78.77
N PHE A 1014 -38.10 39.12 77.61
CA PHE A 1014 -38.64 37.77 77.44
C PHE A 1014 -37.53 36.72 77.39
N SER A 1015 -37.80 35.52 77.94
CA SER A 1015 -36.83 34.43 77.99
C SER A 1015 -37.48 33.07 78.16
N GLY A 1016 -36.97 32.05 77.45
CA GLY A 1016 -37.48 30.69 77.55
C GLY A 1016 -38.91 30.58 77.02
N THR A 1017 -39.26 31.38 76.01
CA THR A 1017 -40.55 31.34 75.32
C THR A 1017 -40.65 30.10 74.42
N GLY A 1018 -39.52 29.63 73.89
CA GLY A 1018 -39.50 28.55 72.90
C GLY A 1018 -39.89 29.01 71.50
N ASP A 1019 -39.94 30.33 71.28
CA ASP A 1019 -40.25 31.00 70.03
C ASP A 1019 -39.18 32.07 69.77
N ALA A 1020 -38.46 31.90 68.66
CA ALA A 1020 -37.31 32.70 68.29
C ALA A 1020 -37.63 34.20 68.16
N ARG A 1021 -38.89 34.53 67.86
CA ARG A 1021 -39.40 35.90 67.79
C ARG A 1021 -39.31 36.62 69.13
N PHE A 1022 -39.72 35.95 70.21
CA PHE A 1022 -39.83 36.57 71.52
C PHE A 1022 -38.63 36.28 72.43
N ASP A 1023 -37.85 35.23 72.18
CA ASP A 1023 -36.74 34.87 73.04
C ASP A 1023 -35.62 35.92 73.02
N GLY A 1024 -35.44 36.63 74.15
CA GLY A 1024 -34.47 37.72 74.29
C GLY A 1024 -35.02 39.11 73.92
N LEU A 1025 -36.27 39.21 73.46
CA LEU A 1025 -36.93 40.47 73.14
C LEU A 1025 -36.99 41.37 74.37
N THR A 1026 -36.60 42.64 74.21
CA THR A 1026 -36.76 43.70 75.21
C THR A 1026 -37.83 44.69 74.75
N VAL A 1027 -38.92 44.80 75.49
CA VAL A 1027 -39.98 45.78 75.24
C VAL A 1027 -39.89 46.87 76.31
N THR A 1028 -39.73 48.13 75.89
CA THR A 1028 -39.54 49.27 76.82
C THR A 1028 -40.85 49.98 77.20
N ASP A 1029 -41.92 49.69 76.46
CA ASP A 1029 -43.20 50.38 76.56
C ASP A 1029 -44.31 49.42 76.99
N ALA A 1030 -44.03 48.58 77.98
CA ALA A 1030 -45.05 47.69 78.55
C ALA A 1030 -45.86 48.46 79.60
N TYR A 1031 -47.15 48.64 79.35
CA TYR A 1031 -48.08 49.38 80.21
C TYR A 1031 -48.81 48.42 81.17
N CYS A 1032 -48.93 48.78 82.44
CA CYS A 1032 -49.77 48.06 83.38
C CYS A 1032 -51.24 48.12 82.97
N ALA A 1033 -51.92 46.98 82.98
CA ALA A 1033 -53.34 46.96 82.67
C ALA A 1033 -54.23 47.46 83.84
N SER A 1034 -53.77 47.34 85.09
CA SER A 1034 -54.47 47.85 86.29
C SER A 1034 -53.66 48.90 87.08
N ALA A 1035 -54.36 49.88 87.63
CA ALA A 1035 -53.80 51.03 88.35
C ALA A 1035 -53.74 50.86 89.89
N LEU A 1036 -54.50 49.93 90.47
CA LEU A 1036 -54.77 49.88 91.92
C LEU A 1036 -54.23 48.64 92.66
N GLU A 1037 -53.51 47.76 91.96
CA GLU A 1037 -52.86 46.59 92.58
C GLU A 1037 -51.49 46.94 93.18
N ALA A 1038 -51.12 46.28 94.29
CA ALA A 1038 -49.96 46.66 95.10
C ALA A 1038 -48.62 46.29 94.43
N THR A 1039 -47.74 47.27 94.25
CA THR A 1039 -46.36 47.08 93.77
C THR A 1039 -45.42 46.75 94.93
N GLU A 1040 -45.06 45.47 95.10
CA GLU A 1040 -43.81 45.11 95.79
C GLU A 1040 -42.77 44.58 94.81
N VAL A 1041 -41.48 44.82 95.10
CA VAL A 1041 -40.28 44.46 94.33
C VAL A 1041 -40.45 43.16 93.52
N PHE A 1042 -40.63 43.26 92.19
CA PHE A 1042 -40.75 42.11 91.30
C PHE A 1042 -39.55 41.15 91.46
N PRO A 1043 -39.75 39.82 91.46
CA PRO A 1043 -38.64 38.87 91.41
C PRO A 1043 -37.89 39.06 90.09
N THR A 1044 -36.63 38.64 90.03
CA THR A 1044 -35.81 38.82 88.83
C THR A 1044 -36.27 38.00 87.61
N VAL A 1045 -37.12 36.97 87.78
CA VAL A 1045 -37.71 36.17 86.70
C VAL A 1045 -39.14 35.78 87.11
N LEU A 1046 -40.08 35.92 86.18
CA LEU A 1046 -41.50 35.64 86.30
C LEU A 1046 -41.93 34.65 85.20
N SER A 1047 -43.13 34.09 85.34
CA SER A 1047 -43.78 33.28 84.32
C SER A 1047 -45.18 33.82 84.06
N GLY A 1048 -45.59 33.83 82.79
CA GLY A 1048 -46.91 34.32 82.40
C GLY A 1048 -47.40 33.73 81.08
N GLU A 1049 -48.67 33.91 80.78
CA GLU A 1049 -49.27 33.58 79.49
C GLU A 1049 -49.20 34.81 78.58
N LEU A 1050 -48.64 34.64 77.38
CA LEU A 1050 -48.68 35.65 76.34
C LEU A 1050 -49.91 35.45 75.47
N LYS A 1051 -50.76 36.47 75.39
CA LYS A 1051 -51.99 36.46 74.61
C LYS A 1051 -52.03 37.70 73.73
N PRO A 1052 -52.52 37.65 72.50
CA PRO A 1052 -52.78 38.87 71.73
C PRO A 1052 -54.02 39.57 72.29
N LEU A 1053 -54.03 40.89 72.21
CA LEU A 1053 -55.11 41.73 72.73
C LEU A 1053 -56.32 41.68 71.79
N THR A 1054 -57.06 40.58 71.83
CA THR A 1054 -58.26 40.33 71.02
C THR A 1054 -59.54 40.35 71.86
N ALA A 1055 -60.70 40.47 71.21
CA ALA A 1055 -62.01 40.41 71.87
C ALA A 1055 -62.22 39.12 72.70
N ALA A 1056 -61.50 38.04 72.41
CA ALA A 1056 -61.53 36.80 73.17
C ALA A 1056 -60.96 36.95 74.59
N VAL A 1057 -59.98 37.83 74.79
CA VAL A 1057 -59.32 38.06 76.08
C VAL A 1057 -60.09 39.11 76.91
N ALA A 1058 -60.81 40.04 76.26
CA ALA A 1058 -61.50 41.17 76.89
C ALA A 1058 -62.29 40.90 78.18
N GLY A 1059 -62.99 39.77 78.26
CA GLY A 1059 -63.81 39.42 79.42
C GLY A 1059 -63.02 38.97 80.66
N GLU A 1060 -61.76 38.60 80.49
CA GLU A 1060 -60.86 38.13 81.55
C GLU A 1060 -60.02 39.28 82.15
N LEU A 1061 -59.94 40.41 81.45
CA LEU A 1061 -58.94 41.46 81.71
C LEU A 1061 -59.41 42.59 82.63
N PHE A 1062 -60.54 43.24 82.32
CA PHE A 1062 -61.01 44.44 83.03
C PHE A 1062 -62.55 44.60 82.97
N GLY A 1063 -63.08 45.52 83.80
CA GLY A 1063 -64.52 45.84 83.87
C GLY A 1063 -64.97 46.89 82.84
N THR A 1064 -66.18 47.47 83.01
CA THR A 1064 -66.61 48.62 82.21
C THR A 1064 -65.75 49.85 82.55
N GLY A 1065 -65.04 50.40 81.56
CA GLY A 1065 -64.21 51.61 81.70
C GLY A 1065 -65.00 52.89 81.99
N GLN A 1066 -64.32 54.04 82.04
CA GLN A 1066 -64.95 55.33 82.37
C GLN A 1066 -66.01 55.79 81.34
N ASN A 1067 -65.90 55.33 80.09
CA ASN A 1067 -66.84 55.57 78.99
C ASN A 1067 -68.14 54.76 79.14
N GLY A 1068 -68.14 53.69 79.93
CA GLY A 1068 -69.29 52.80 80.11
C GLY A 1068 -69.48 51.76 79.01
N GLU A 1069 -68.50 51.63 78.09
CA GLU A 1069 -68.50 50.62 77.03
C GLU A 1069 -68.05 49.24 77.56
N ALA A 1070 -68.27 48.19 76.77
CA ALA A 1070 -67.85 46.85 77.16
C ALA A 1070 -66.32 46.71 77.08
N ALA A 1071 -65.79 45.73 77.81
CA ALA A 1071 -64.34 45.50 77.84
C ALA A 1071 -63.74 45.24 76.45
N GLY A 1072 -64.51 44.62 75.53
CA GLY A 1072 -64.09 44.37 74.14
C GLY A 1072 -63.93 45.67 73.35
N ASP A 1073 -64.91 46.57 73.43
CA ASP A 1073 -64.87 47.88 72.76
C ASP A 1073 -63.67 48.71 73.28
N ASN A 1074 -63.40 48.63 74.59
CA ASN A 1074 -62.23 49.29 75.19
C ASN A 1074 -60.88 48.71 74.75
N LEU A 1075 -60.82 47.44 74.30
CA LEU A 1075 -59.58 46.88 73.74
C LEU A 1075 -59.23 47.53 72.41
N ASP A 1076 -60.20 47.70 71.53
CA ASP A 1076 -60.00 48.34 70.23
C ASP A 1076 -59.44 49.76 70.42
N LEU A 1077 -59.97 50.49 71.40
CA LEU A 1077 -59.48 51.82 71.78
C LEU A 1077 -58.04 51.80 72.33
N ILE A 1078 -57.68 50.81 73.15
CA ILE A 1078 -56.30 50.66 73.67
C ILE A 1078 -55.34 50.32 72.53
N SER A 1079 -55.71 49.38 71.67
CA SER A 1079 -54.92 48.99 70.50
C SER A 1079 -54.71 50.17 69.55
N TRP A 1080 -55.76 50.97 69.34
CA TRP A 1080 -55.69 52.21 68.57
C TRP A 1080 -54.73 53.22 69.22
N ILE A 1081 -54.83 53.47 70.54
CA ILE A 1081 -53.94 54.39 71.28
C ILE A 1081 -52.48 54.02 71.08
N ILE A 1082 -52.13 52.74 71.22
CA ILE A 1082 -50.75 52.27 71.09
C ILE A 1082 -50.26 52.47 69.64
N ASN A 1083 -51.11 52.22 68.65
CA ASN A 1083 -50.80 52.41 67.24
C ASN A 1083 -50.70 53.88 66.79
N GLN A 1084 -51.09 54.84 67.63
CA GLN A 1084 -50.95 56.27 67.30
C GLN A 1084 -49.59 56.86 67.69
N ASP A 1085 -48.73 56.13 68.41
CA ASP A 1085 -47.39 56.58 68.84
C ASP A 1085 -47.39 57.96 69.51
N PHE A 1086 -48.29 58.17 70.47
CA PHE A 1086 -48.45 59.48 71.12
C PHE A 1086 -47.19 60.01 71.80
N GLU A 1087 -46.29 59.15 72.26
CA GLU A 1087 -45.10 59.57 73.00
C GLU A 1087 -44.26 60.58 72.20
N GLY A 1088 -43.88 61.68 72.86
CA GLY A 1088 -43.10 62.75 72.22
C GLY A 1088 -43.90 63.65 71.27
N GLN A 1089 -45.13 63.29 70.89
CA GLN A 1089 -46.01 64.18 70.13
C GLN A 1089 -46.45 65.38 70.97
N THR A 1090 -46.78 66.50 70.30
CA THR A 1090 -47.15 67.74 70.98
C THR A 1090 -48.61 67.69 71.45
N SER A 1091 -48.84 67.98 72.73
CA SER A 1091 -50.19 68.05 73.33
C SER A 1091 -50.79 69.46 73.22
N GLY A 1092 -52.10 69.54 72.95
CA GLY A 1092 -52.89 70.77 73.00
C GLY A 1092 -52.99 71.39 74.40
N ALA A 1093 -52.75 70.60 75.45
CA ALA A 1093 -52.59 71.08 76.83
C ALA A 1093 -51.18 71.63 77.14
N GLY A 1094 -50.29 71.67 76.14
CA GLY A 1094 -48.93 72.21 76.16
C GLY A 1094 -47.89 71.20 76.64
N GLY A 1095 -46.71 71.16 76.00
CA GLY A 1095 -45.66 70.14 76.19
C GLY A 1095 -45.83 68.94 75.25
N THR A 1096 -45.12 67.83 75.50
CA THR A 1096 -45.28 66.57 74.75
C THR A 1096 -45.98 65.52 75.61
N PHE A 1097 -46.65 64.57 74.97
CA PHE A 1097 -47.13 63.38 75.68
C PHE A 1097 -45.95 62.53 76.14
N THR A 1098 -46.11 61.91 77.30
CA THR A 1098 -45.15 61.01 77.93
C THR A 1098 -45.75 59.62 78.06
N GLN A 1099 -44.93 58.60 78.29
CA GLN A 1099 -45.41 57.25 78.65
C GLN A 1099 -46.39 57.29 79.82
N ALA A 1100 -46.19 58.25 80.75
CA ALA A 1100 -47.10 58.48 81.85
C ALA A 1100 -48.49 58.99 81.47
N ASP A 1101 -48.59 59.76 80.39
CA ASP A 1101 -49.87 60.21 79.85
C ASP A 1101 -50.61 59.05 79.16
N ILE A 1102 -49.88 58.18 78.44
CA ILE A 1102 -50.41 57.01 77.72
C ILE A 1102 -50.93 55.95 78.70
N GLN A 1103 -50.10 55.55 79.67
CA GLN A 1103 -50.47 54.61 80.73
C GLN A 1103 -51.72 55.05 81.49
N SER A 1104 -51.83 56.35 81.78
CA SER A 1104 -52.97 56.94 82.48
C SER A 1104 -54.23 56.91 81.60
N ALA A 1105 -54.11 57.16 80.29
CA ALA A 1105 -55.23 57.02 79.35
C ALA A 1105 -55.72 55.56 79.23
N ILE A 1106 -54.79 54.59 79.19
CA ILE A 1106 -55.10 53.15 79.23
C ILE A 1106 -55.88 52.80 80.50
N TRP A 1107 -55.46 53.28 81.69
CA TRP A 1107 -56.21 53.07 82.93
C TRP A 1107 -57.61 53.73 82.96
N GLY A 1108 -57.82 54.79 82.19
CA GLY A 1108 -59.14 55.37 81.99
C GLY A 1108 -60.10 54.38 81.31
N LEU A 1109 -59.57 53.56 80.41
CA LEU A 1109 -60.30 52.53 79.67
C LEU A 1109 -60.41 51.21 80.44
N THR A 1110 -59.41 50.83 81.23
CA THR A 1110 -59.42 49.55 81.97
C THR A 1110 -60.06 49.63 83.36
N ASP A 1111 -59.71 50.65 84.15
CA ASP A 1111 -60.02 50.74 85.60
C ASP A 1111 -60.89 51.93 86.00
N ASN A 1112 -61.38 52.70 85.02
CA ASN A 1112 -62.10 53.96 85.25
C ASN A 1112 -61.27 54.92 86.12
N PHE A 1113 -59.96 54.96 85.84
CA PHE A 1113 -58.99 55.64 86.68
C PHE A 1113 -57.99 56.45 85.83
N LEU A 1114 -58.00 57.78 86.01
CA LEU A 1114 -57.04 58.70 85.37
C LEU A 1114 -56.10 59.28 86.44
N PHE A 1115 -54.80 58.95 86.37
CA PHE A 1115 -53.81 59.30 87.39
C PHE A 1115 -53.16 60.69 87.22
N ASN A 1116 -52.77 61.32 88.34
CA ASN A 1116 -52.22 62.68 88.46
C ASN A 1116 -50.87 62.68 89.18
N THR A 1117 -49.77 62.93 88.47
CA THR A 1117 -48.42 63.06 89.08
C THR A 1117 -47.66 64.30 88.63
N GLY A 1118 -48.32 65.28 88.00
CA GLY A 1118 -47.62 66.46 87.46
C GLY A 1118 -48.44 67.72 87.24
N GLY A 1119 -49.76 67.70 87.46
CA GLY A 1119 -50.58 68.92 87.41
C GLY A 1119 -51.17 69.33 86.06
N ASN A 1120 -51.39 68.41 85.11
CA ASN A 1120 -52.37 68.64 84.04
C ASN A 1120 -52.95 67.31 83.53
N ASN A 1121 -54.07 66.87 84.12
CA ASN A 1121 -54.89 65.74 83.61
C ASN A 1121 -55.33 65.92 82.15
N ALA A 1122 -55.16 67.13 81.59
CA ALA A 1122 -55.55 67.48 80.25
C ALA A 1122 -54.78 66.71 79.15
N ARG A 1123 -53.55 66.22 79.38
CA ARG A 1123 -52.80 65.44 78.37
C ARG A 1123 -53.28 64.00 78.26
N ALA A 1124 -53.33 63.27 79.38
CA ALA A 1124 -53.91 61.93 79.42
C ALA A 1124 -55.39 61.94 79.00
N LEU A 1125 -56.15 62.98 79.39
CA LEU A 1125 -57.53 63.15 78.93
C LEU A 1125 -57.60 63.47 77.43
N GLU A 1126 -56.62 64.16 76.84
CA GLU A 1126 -56.56 64.41 75.39
C GLU A 1126 -56.34 63.10 74.62
N ILE A 1127 -55.50 62.19 75.10
CA ILE A 1127 -55.33 60.84 74.51
C ILE A 1127 -56.61 60.02 74.68
N TYR A 1128 -57.18 59.99 75.88
CA TYR A 1128 -58.43 59.26 76.17
C TYR A 1128 -59.61 59.79 75.33
N ASP A 1129 -59.79 61.12 75.29
CA ASP A 1129 -60.84 61.76 74.48
C ASP A 1129 -60.58 61.54 72.98
N ALA A 1130 -59.32 61.52 72.53
CA ALA A 1130 -59.00 61.19 71.15
C ALA A 1130 -59.44 59.76 70.81
N ALA A 1131 -59.15 58.79 71.67
CA ALA A 1131 -59.54 57.40 71.46
C ALA A 1131 -61.07 57.23 71.38
N ILE A 1132 -61.84 57.73 72.36
CA ILE A 1132 -63.31 57.52 72.37
C ILE A 1132 -64.06 58.30 71.28
N ASN A 1133 -63.45 59.32 70.68
CA ASN A 1133 -64.09 60.16 69.67
C ASN A 1133 -63.55 59.93 68.25
N ALA A 1134 -62.49 59.14 68.09
CA ALA A 1134 -61.95 58.79 66.80
C ALA A 1134 -62.95 57.89 66.03
N PRO A 1135 -63.22 58.16 64.75
CA PRO A 1135 -64.18 57.38 63.97
C PRO A 1135 -63.67 55.99 63.58
N ASP A 1136 -62.37 55.73 63.73
CA ASP A 1136 -61.62 54.54 63.35
C ASP A 1136 -61.05 53.76 64.54
N SER A 1137 -61.31 54.21 65.78
CA SER A 1137 -60.83 53.54 66.99
C SER A 1137 -61.73 52.39 67.45
N GLU A 1138 -63.04 52.50 67.27
CA GLU A 1138 -64.00 51.42 67.53
C GLU A 1138 -63.93 50.38 66.39
N GLY A 1139 -63.66 49.12 66.72
CA GLY A 1139 -63.39 48.06 65.74
C GLY A 1139 -61.98 48.11 65.14
N PHE A 1140 -61.05 48.84 65.75
CA PHE A 1140 -59.64 48.84 65.35
C PHE A 1140 -59.02 47.46 65.54
N VAL A 1141 -58.37 46.95 64.49
CA VAL A 1141 -57.73 45.63 64.49
C VAL A 1141 -56.22 45.82 64.33
N SER A 1142 -55.45 45.30 65.28
CA SER A 1142 -53.99 45.14 65.14
C SER A 1142 -53.70 44.20 63.96
N GLY A 1143 -52.69 44.49 63.14
CA GLY A 1143 -52.39 43.67 61.97
C GLY A 1143 -51.28 44.26 61.09
N PRO A 1144 -51.13 43.75 59.86
CA PRO A 1144 -50.08 44.15 58.92
C PRO A 1144 -49.97 45.67 58.73
N GLY A 1145 -48.75 46.19 58.73
CA GLY A 1145 -48.46 47.63 58.59
C GLY A 1145 -48.72 48.48 59.85
N GLY A 1146 -48.90 47.86 61.01
CA GLY A 1146 -49.04 48.51 62.32
C GLY A 1146 -48.47 47.65 63.46
N LYS A 1147 -48.88 47.95 64.69
CA LYS A 1147 -48.42 47.27 65.90
C LYS A 1147 -49.38 46.18 66.35
N ALA A 1148 -48.83 44.97 66.52
CA ALA A 1148 -49.47 43.84 67.19
C ALA A 1148 -49.46 44.05 68.71
N VAL A 1149 -50.65 44.21 69.31
CA VAL A 1149 -50.76 44.45 70.75
C VAL A 1149 -50.97 43.14 71.49
N PHE A 1150 -50.17 42.94 72.53
CA PHE A 1150 -50.13 41.76 73.36
C PHE A 1150 -50.46 42.09 74.81
N TYR A 1151 -51.02 41.07 75.46
CA TYR A 1151 -51.35 41.00 76.86
C TYR A 1151 -50.52 39.89 77.52
N LEU A 1152 -49.76 40.25 78.55
CA LEU A 1152 -48.95 39.35 79.34
C LEU A 1152 -49.59 39.15 80.71
N ASP A 1153 -50.12 37.94 80.93
CA ASP A 1153 -50.82 37.53 82.14
C ASP A 1153 -49.88 36.78 83.10
N PRO A 1154 -49.49 37.32 84.26
CA PRO A 1154 -48.64 36.61 85.21
C PRO A 1154 -49.34 35.39 85.83
N VAL A 1155 -48.69 34.23 85.88
CA VAL A 1155 -49.24 32.99 86.49
C VAL A 1155 -48.37 32.49 87.66
N GLY A 1156 -48.97 32.31 88.84
CA GLY A 1156 -48.36 31.62 89.99
C GLY A 1156 -48.91 32.03 91.37
N ASP A 1157 -48.84 31.12 92.36
CA ASP A 1157 -49.23 31.38 93.76
C ASP A 1157 -48.23 32.32 94.47
N VAL A 1158 -48.37 33.62 94.29
CA VAL A 1158 -47.79 34.62 95.20
C VAL A 1158 -48.89 35.62 95.60
N PRO A 1159 -49.26 35.76 96.89
CA PRO A 1159 -50.58 36.32 97.26
C PRO A 1159 -50.88 37.79 96.96
N ASP A 1160 -50.09 38.55 96.20
CA ASP A 1160 -50.32 40.00 96.01
C ASP A 1160 -49.71 40.57 94.70
N ARG A 1161 -49.63 39.82 93.58
CA ARG A 1161 -49.02 40.32 92.32
C ARG A 1161 -49.75 39.86 91.06
N GLU A 1162 -50.94 40.41 90.86
CA GLU A 1162 -51.86 40.13 89.74
C GLU A 1162 -51.67 41.07 88.55
N GLN A 1163 -50.62 41.93 88.54
CA GLN A 1163 -50.50 43.00 87.53
C GLN A 1163 -50.11 42.46 86.14
N PRO A 1164 -51.01 42.55 85.16
CA PRO A 1164 -50.69 42.16 83.80
C PRO A 1164 -50.20 43.35 82.98
N PHE A 1165 -49.49 43.05 81.90
CA PHE A 1165 -48.89 44.07 81.05
C PHE A 1165 -49.49 44.04 79.64
N ILE A 1166 -49.80 45.22 79.12
CA ILE A 1166 -50.15 45.46 77.72
C ILE A 1166 -48.93 46.05 77.04
N PHE A 1167 -48.48 45.44 75.96
CA PHE A 1167 -47.35 45.94 75.18
C PHE A 1167 -47.62 45.71 73.70
N ALA A 1168 -46.76 46.23 72.84
CA ALA A 1168 -46.89 45.96 71.41
C ALA A 1168 -45.53 45.78 70.73
N VAL A 1169 -45.58 45.14 69.57
CA VAL A 1169 -44.45 44.95 68.67
C VAL A 1169 -44.89 45.33 67.25
N GLU A 1170 -43.94 45.67 66.37
CA GLU A 1170 -44.25 45.91 64.95
C GLU A 1170 -44.70 44.59 64.30
N PHE A 1171 -45.89 44.53 63.71
CA PHE A 1171 -46.45 43.27 63.22
C PHE A 1171 -45.52 42.58 62.21
N ASP A 1172 -45.06 43.34 61.22
CA ASP A 1172 -44.23 42.88 60.10
C ASP A 1172 -42.83 42.36 60.55
N ASP A 1173 -42.38 42.69 61.77
CA ASP A 1173 -41.10 42.16 62.30
C ASP A 1173 -41.27 40.74 62.91
N TYR A 1174 -42.50 40.27 63.11
CA TYR A 1174 -42.82 39.04 63.84
C TYR A 1174 -43.87 38.15 63.15
N ASP A 1175 -44.35 38.57 61.99
CA ASP A 1175 -45.28 37.79 61.17
C ASP A 1175 -44.60 36.61 60.46
N CYS A 1176 -43.28 36.57 60.40
CA CYS A 1176 -42.54 35.52 59.71
C CYS A 1176 -41.94 34.49 60.68
N LEU A 1177 -42.27 33.21 60.48
CA LEU A 1177 -41.68 32.11 61.24
C LEU A 1177 -41.59 30.81 60.44
N CYS A 1178 -40.43 30.17 60.57
CA CYS A 1178 -40.17 28.75 60.38
C CYS A 1178 -39.78 28.17 61.76
#